data_AF-A0A6A1WKW4-F1
#
_entry.id   AF-A0A6A1WKW4-F1
#
_cell.length_a   1.000
_cell.length_b   1.000
_cell.length_c   1.000
_cell.angle_alpha   90.00
_cell.angle_beta   90.00
_cell.angle_gamma   90.00
#
_symmetry.space_group_name_H-M   'P 1'
#
loop_
_entity.id
_entity.type
_entity.pdbx_description
1 polymer ?
#
loop_
_entity_poly.entity_id
_entity_poly.type
_entity_poly.pdbx_seq_one_letter_code
_entity_poly.pdbx_strand_id
1 'polypeptide(L)'
;MKEQELAKQIPNTDPKKSIPPYVKAIAGSFGGVVEACCLQPIDVIKTRLQLDRSGTYKGIIHCGTTIVRTEGVRALWKGLTPFATHLTLKYALRMGSNAVLQSAFKDPETGKLSNRARLLSGFGAGVLEALLIVTPFEVVKIRLQQQRGLSTQLLKYKGPLHCAGMIIREEGLLGLWAGAAPTVLRNGTNQAVMFTAKNAFDVLLWKKHEGDEKDLQPWQSMISGFLAGTAGPVCTGPFDVVKTRLMAQSRTGGEVKYKGISGIVCCFEFAHSEHQFKKSVFAFSRTALMHSDLVAIFPIYSLTGSAKQTLFAYCLRRVGTSTSVCYVSIAFRQAFLSTEFSSRGSWEDIRSFKTMSDDEREEKELDLSSPEVVTKYKSAAEIVGKFAEALQLVISECKPKAKIVEICEKGDSFIREQTANMYKNVKKKIERGVAFPTCVSVNNTVSHFSPLASDETVLEEDDMIKIDIGCHIDGFIAVVAHTHVLQEGPVSGRAADVIAAANTAAEVALRLVRPGRKNKDVTDAIQKVAAAYDCKIVEGVLSHQLKQFVIDGNKVVLSVAGPETRVDDAEFEENEVYAVDIVTSTGEGKPKLLDEKQTTIYKRAVDRNYHLKMKASRALEEKRARLGLVECVNHELLQPYPVLHEKPGDYVAHIKFTVLLMPNGSDRITSHPLQELQPTKTIDDPEIKAWLALGTKTKKKGGGKKKKGKKEDKAEESTEAEPMDATTNGADGAATQE
;
A
#
# COMPACT_ATOMS: atom_id res chain seq x y z
N MET A 1 -19.39 -66.93 57.14
CA MET A 1 -20.74 -66.66 56.58
C MET A 1 -21.56 -65.60 57.35
N LYS A 2 -21.02 -64.85 58.33
CA LYS A 2 -21.77 -63.77 59.02
C LYS A 2 -21.23 -62.34 58.84
N GLU A 3 -20.20 -62.14 58.00
CA GLU A 3 -19.72 -60.80 57.62
C GLU A 3 -20.15 -60.35 56.21
N GLN A 4 -20.67 -61.26 55.38
CA GLN A 4 -21.14 -60.91 54.02
C GLN A 4 -22.63 -60.52 53.95
N GLU A 5 -23.41 -60.73 55.02
CA GLU A 5 -24.81 -60.31 55.06
C GLU A 5 -25.03 -58.92 55.68
N LEU A 6 -24.08 -58.40 56.47
CA LEU A 6 -24.20 -57.05 57.06
C LEU A 6 -23.82 -55.92 56.10
N ALA A 7 -23.18 -56.23 54.97
CA ALA A 7 -22.83 -55.25 53.94
C ALA A 7 -24.00 -54.89 52.99
N LYS A 8 -25.19 -55.50 53.17
CA LYS A 8 -26.37 -55.28 52.31
C LYS A 8 -27.39 -54.25 52.84
N GLN A 9 -27.09 -53.52 53.92
CA GLN A 9 -28.02 -52.52 54.48
C GLN A 9 -27.38 -51.15 54.78
N ILE A 10 -26.62 -50.61 53.83
CA ILE A 10 -26.34 -49.16 53.81
C ILE A 10 -26.87 -48.62 52.47
N PRO A 11 -27.99 -47.88 52.44
CA PRO A 11 -28.40 -47.18 51.23
C PRO A 11 -27.42 -46.03 51.00
N ASN A 12 -26.37 -46.30 50.21
CA ASN A 12 -25.43 -45.27 49.78
C ASN A 12 -25.88 -44.71 48.43
N THR A 13 -26.95 -43.90 48.48
CA THR A 13 -27.32 -43.01 47.37
C THR A 13 -27.87 -41.72 47.97
N ASP A 14 -26.97 -40.89 48.50
CA ASP A 14 -27.22 -39.45 48.41
C ASP A 14 -27.38 -39.15 46.90
N PRO A 15 -28.56 -38.74 46.42
CA PRO A 15 -28.69 -38.36 45.02
C PRO A 15 -27.72 -37.21 44.78
N LYS A 16 -26.72 -37.40 43.89
CA LYS A 16 -25.80 -36.33 43.44
C LYS A 16 -26.65 -35.09 43.16
N LYS A 17 -26.67 -34.13 44.10
CA LYS A 17 -27.50 -32.93 44.01
C LYS A 17 -27.15 -32.25 42.68
N SER A 18 -28.07 -32.32 41.72
CA SER A 18 -27.84 -31.74 40.41
C SER A 18 -27.76 -30.24 40.60
N ILE A 19 -26.57 -29.68 40.37
CA ILE A 19 -26.35 -28.24 40.51
C ILE A 19 -27.35 -27.55 39.58
N PRO A 20 -28.22 -26.66 40.10
CA PRO A 20 -29.24 -26.03 39.30
C PRO A 20 -28.65 -25.32 38.08
N PRO A 21 -29.30 -25.34 36.90
CA PRO A 21 -28.78 -24.74 35.68
C PRO A 21 -28.39 -23.26 35.83
N TYR A 22 -29.10 -22.50 36.67
CA TYR A 22 -28.79 -21.09 36.93
C TYR A 22 -27.45 -20.90 37.68
N VAL A 23 -27.09 -21.80 38.61
CA VAL A 23 -25.81 -21.75 39.33
C VAL A 23 -24.65 -21.99 38.36
N LYS A 24 -24.81 -22.93 37.43
CA LYS A 24 -23.83 -23.17 36.37
C LYS A 24 -23.70 -21.99 35.40
N ALA A 25 -24.82 -21.35 35.06
CA ALA A 25 -24.83 -20.17 34.20
C ALA A 25 -24.15 -18.95 34.86
N ILE A 26 -24.38 -18.72 36.16
CA ILE A 26 -23.74 -17.64 36.92
C ILE A 26 -22.23 -17.89 37.07
N ALA A 27 -21.82 -19.12 37.39
CA ALA A 27 -20.41 -19.48 37.48
C ALA A 27 -19.68 -19.33 36.13
N GLY A 28 -20.32 -19.77 35.04
CA GLY A 28 -19.79 -19.58 33.67
C GLY A 28 -19.72 -18.11 33.26
N SER A 29 -20.69 -17.30 33.68
CA SER A 29 -20.71 -15.85 33.45
C SER A 29 -19.53 -15.14 34.14
N PHE A 30 -19.27 -15.48 35.41
CA PHE A 30 -18.14 -14.92 36.14
C PHE A 30 -16.79 -15.34 35.52
N GLY A 31 -16.67 -16.61 35.11
CA GLY A 31 -15.51 -17.09 34.37
C GLY A 31 -15.30 -16.32 33.06
N GLY A 32 -16.38 -16.03 32.32
CA GLY A 32 -16.33 -15.24 31.09
C GLY A 32 -15.85 -13.80 31.31
N VAL A 33 -16.24 -13.14 32.41
CA VAL A 33 -15.75 -11.77 32.70
C VAL A 33 -14.25 -11.77 32.97
N VAL A 34 -13.76 -12.74 33.75
CA VAL A 34 -12.32 -12.85 34.03
C VAL A 34 -11.52 -13.20 32.77
N GLU A 35 -12.04 -14.11 31.94
CA GLU A 35 -11.49 -14.44 30.62
C GLU A 35 -11.37 -13.17 29.76
N ALA A 36 -12.44 -12.37 29.70
CA ALA A 36 -12.47 -11.14 28.92
C ALA A 36 -11.41 -10.13 29.39
N CYS A 37 -11.27 -9.94 30.71
CA CYS A 37 -10.30 -8.99 31.28
C CYS A 37 -8.84 -9.38 30.97
N CYS A 38 -8.52 -10.67 30.97
CA CYS A 38 -7.17 -11.17 30.73
C CYS A 38 -6.79 -11.14 29.25
N LEU A 39 -7.74 -11.42 28.36
CA LEU A 39 -7.46 -11.62 26.93
C LEU A 39 -7.67 -10.38 26.07
N GLN A 40 -8.37 -9.38 26.58
CA GLN A 40 -8.64 -8.15 25.85
C GLN A 40 -7.38 -7.47 25.25
N PRO A 41 -6.24 -7.36 25.97
CA PRO A 41 -5.02 -6.78 25.41
C PRO A 41 -4.50 -7.50 24.17
N ILE A 42 -4.54 -8.84 24.20
CA ILE A 42 -4.06 -9.68 23.09
C ILE A 42 -5.05 -9.59 21.92
N ASP A 43 -6.34 -9.58 22.21
CA ASP A 43 -7.39 -9.41 21.21
C ASP A 43 -7.27 -8.08 20.46
N VAL A 44 -6.98 -6.97 21.16
CA VAL A 44 -6.77 -5.66 20.51
C VAL A 44 -5.54 -5.69 19.58
N ILE A 45 -4.45 -6.32 20.01
CA ILE A 45 -3.24 -6.46 19.17
C ILE A 45 -3.54 -7.33 17.95
N LYS A 46 -4.22 -8.47 18.16
CA LYS A 46 -4.62 -9.38 17.08
C LYS A 46 -5.51 -8.69 16.05
N THR A 47 -6.57 -8.00 16.48
CA THR A 47 -7.50 -7.36 15.54
C THR A 47 -6.82 -6.25 14.75
N ARG A 48 -5.96 -5.46 15.37
CA ARG A 48 -5.19 -4.42 14.65
C ARG A 48 -4.19 -5.00 13.67
N LEU A 49 -3.53 -6.09 14.01
CA LEU A 49 -2.61 -6.79 13.12
C LEU A 49 -3.36 -7.45 11.94
N GLN A 50 -4.55 -8.03 12.18
CA GLN A 50 -5.39 -8.63 11.13
C GLN A 50 -5.96 -7.59 10.14
N LEU A 51 -6.11 -6.35 10.60
CA LEU A 51 -6.59 -5.22 9.82
C LEU A 51 -5.45 -4.40 9.17
N ASP A 52 -4.19 -4.67 9.53
CA ASP A 52 -3.03 -3.97 8.99
C ASP A 52 -2.72 -4.43 7.56
N ARG A 53 -3.02 -3.57 6.59
CA ARG A 53 -2.76 -3.80 5.16
C ARG A 53 -1.42 -3.24 4.70
N SER A 54 -0.93 -2.21 5.36
CA SER A 54 0.26 -1.44 4.98
C SER A 54 1.57 -2.05 5.50
N GLY A 55 1.51 -3.18 6.21
CA GLY A 55 2.69 -3.80 6.82
C GLY A 55 3.34 -2.93 7.89
N THR A 56 2.58 -1.99 8.48
CA THR A 56 3.08 -1.02 9.46
C THR A 56 3.59 -1.72 10.72
N TYR A 57 3.02 -2.87 11.08
CA TYR A 57 3.46 -3.67 12.22
C TYR A 57 4.34 -4.85 11.78
N LYS A 58 5.59 -4.85 12.25
CA LYS A 58 6.55 -5.93 12.02
C LYS A 58 6.21 -7.24 12.77
N GLY A 59 5.30 -7.18 13.74
CA GLY A 59 4.85 -8.34 14.52
C GLY A 59 4.00 -7.95 15.74
N ILE A 60 3.60 -8.94 16.55
CA ILE A 60 2.74 -8.76 17.74
C ILE A 60 3.37 -7.83 18.77
N ILE A 61 4.66 -8.03 19.09
CA ILE A 61 5.38 -7.22 20.08
C ILE A 61 5.52 -5.78 19.60
N HIS A 62 5.85 -5.59 18.33
CA HIS A 62 5.95 -4.26 17.72
C HIS A 62 4.58 -3.55 17.73
N CYS A 63 3.50 -4.26 17.36
CA CYS A 63 2.14 -3.73 17.41
C CYS A 63 1.75 -3.31 18.83
N GLY A 64 1.92 -4.18 19.83
CA GLY A 64 1.60 -3.88 21.24
C GLY A 64 2.41 -2.69 21.78
N THR A 65 3.71 -2.65 21.51
CA THR A 65 4.59 -1.56 21.96
C THR A 65 4.20 -0.24 21.30
N THR A 66 3.90 -0.24 20.00
CA THR A 66 3.42 0.95 19.28
C THR A 66 2.09 1.44 19.83
N ILE A 67 1.13 0.54 20.13
CA ILE A 67 -0.16 0.92 20.73
C ILE A 67 0.05 1.60 22.09
N VAL A 68 0.88 1.04 22.96
CA VAL A 68 1.16 1.63 24.27
C VAL A 68 1.86 2.99 24.12
N ARG A 69 2.83 3.11 23.20
CA ARG A 69 3.59 4.35 22.99
C ARG A 69 2.77 5.47 22.37
N THR A 70 1.82 5.14 21.50
CA THR A 70 1.04 6.13 20.72
C THR A 70 -0.34 6.42 21.30
N GLU A 71 -0.98 5.45 21.94
CA GLU A 71 -2.35 5.54 22.44
C GLU A 71 -2.46 5.27 23.95
N GLY A 72 -1.36 4.97 24.63
CA GLY A 72 -1.33 4.68 26.07
C GLY A 72 -1.84 3.29 26.45
N VAL A 73 -1.55 2.88 27.69
CA VAL A 73 -1.84 1.52 28.20
C VAL A 73 -3.33 1.18 28.19
N ARG A 74 -4.21 2.16 28.43
CA ARG A 74 -5.67 1.95 28.43
C ARG A 74 -6.22 1.55 27.06
N ALA A 75 -5.50 1.83 25.97
CA ALA A 75 -5.92 1.44 24.62
C ALA A 75 -6.02 -0.09 24.44
N LEU A 76 -5.24 -0.87 25.20
CA LEU A 76 -5.27 -2.33 25.18
C LEU A 76 -6.58 -2.92 25.71
N TRP A 77 -7.36 -2.17 26.49
CA TRP A 77 -8.68 -2.59 26.98
C TRP A 77 -9.86 -1.98 26.19
N LYS A 78 -9.61 -1.32 25.06
CA LYS A 78 -10.67 -0.79 24.18
C LYS A 78 -11.59 -1.92 23.72
N GLY A 79 -12.90 -1.76 23.96
CA GLY A 79 -13.90 -2.77 23.60
C GLY A 79 -14.11 -3.88 24.65
N LEU A 80 -13.60 -3.72 25.88
CA LEU A 80 -13.79 -4.70 26.95
C LEU A 80 -15.28 -4.91 27.29
N THR A 81 -16.06 -3.83 27.38
CA THR A 81 -17.49 -3.91 27.72
C THR A 81 -18.29 -4.79 26.75
N PRO A 82 -18.30 -4.56 25.43
CA PRO A 82 -19.01 -5.45 24.51
C PRO A 82 -18.42 -6.86 24.51
N PHE A 83 -17.13 -7.05 24.79
CA PHE A 83 -16.53 -8.37 24.89
C PHE A 83 -16.99 -9.16 26.13
N ALA A 84 -16.97 -8.53 27.31
CA ALA A 84 -17.42 -9.15 28.56
C ALA A 84 -18.92 -9.45 28.52
N THR A 85 -19.74 -8.53 27.98
CA THR A 85 -21.18 -8.74 27.81
C THR A 85 -21.47 -9.87 26.83
N HIS A 86 -20.77 -9.89 25.68
CA HIS A 86 -20.85 -10.99 24.72
C HIS A 86 -20.57 -12.34 25.37
N LEU A 87 -19.48 -12.44 26.14
CA LEU A 87 -19.01 -13.71 26.68
C LEU A 87 -19.94 -14.23 27.79
N THR A 88 -20.45 -13.32 28.61
CA THR A 88 -21.48 -13.59 29.62
C THR A 88 -22.77 -14.15 28.99
N LEU A 89 -23.31 -13.44 28.00
CA LEU A 89 -24.55 -13.84 27.31
C LEU A 89 -24.38 -15.13 26.50
N LYS A 90 -23.19 -15.32 25.90
CA LYS A 90 -22.84 -16.53 25.16
C LYS A 90 -22.86 -17.76 26.06
N TYR A 91 -22.23 -17.70 27.24
CA TYR A 91 -22.22 -18.84 28.15
C TYR A 91 -23.61 -19.13 28.75
N ALA A 92 -24.39 -18.09 29.04
CA ALA A 92 -25.79 -18.25 29.48
C ALA A 92 -26.65 -18.93 28.40
N LEU A 93 -26.58 -18.45 27.15
CA LEU A 93 -27.37 -19.00 26.05
C LEU A 93 -26.92 -20.42 25.67
N ARG A 94 -25.60 -20.69 25.65
CA ARG A 94 -25.03 -22.00 25.30
C ARG A 94 -25.50 -23.11 26.23
N MET A 95 -25.68 -22.83 27.53
CA MET A 95 -26.18 -23.84 28.47
C MET A 95 -27.67 -24.12 28.29
N GLY A 96 -28.48 -23.10 27.98
CA GLY A 96 -29.92 -23.26 27.72
C GLY A 96 -30.23 -23.88 26.37
N SER A 97 -29.61 -23.40 25.29
CA SER A 97 -29.89 -23.83 23.92
C SER A 97 -29.48 -25.28 23.66
N ASN A 98 -28.31 -25.70 24.17
CA ASN A 98 -27.87 -27.09 24.05
C ASN A 98 -28.79 -28.05 24.81
N ALA A 99 -29.28 -27.67 25.99
CA ALA A 99 -30.17 -28.52 26.77
C ALA A 99 -31.54 -28.71 26.10
N VAL A 100 -32.11 -27.63 25.54
CA VAL A 100 -33.40 -27.66 24.84
C VAL A 100 -33.28 -28.43 23.53
N LEU A 101 -32.26 -28.15 22.70
CA LEU A 101 -32.08 -28.82 21.41
C LEU A 101 -31.75 -30.31 21.59
N GLN A 102 -30.87 -30.68 22.52
CA GLN A 102 -30.60 -32.09 22.78
C GLN A 102 -31.83 -32.81 23.33
N SER A 103 -32.70 -32.14 24.09
CA SER A 103 -33.94 -32.74 24.57
C SER A 103 -34.97 -32.95 23.46
N ALA A 104 -35.00 -32.09 22.45
CA ALA A 104 -35.85 -32.23 21.27
C ALA A 104 -35.39 -33.35 20.31
N PHE A 105 -34.09 -33.66 20.29
CA PHE A 105 -33.49 -34.70 19.43
C PHE A 105 -33.28 -36.05 20.13
N LYS A 106 -33.71 -36.20 21.40
CA LYS A 106 -33.69 -37.49 22.10
C LYS A 106 -34.77 -38.40 21.54
N ASP A 107 -34.41 -39.66 21.31
CA ASP A 107 -35.34 -40.69 20.90
C ASP A 107 -36.30 -41.03 22.07
N PRO A 108 -37.64 -40.90 21.89
CA PRO A 108 -38.62 -41.11 22.96
C PRO A 108 -38.57 -42.48 23.62
N GLU A 109 -38.09 -43.51 22.91
CA GLU A 109 -38.12 -44.90 23.38
C GLU A 109 -36.81 -45.36 24.05
N THR A 110 -35.66 -44.84 23.64
CA THR A 110 -34.35 -45.30 24.16
C THR A 110 -33.66 -44.28 25.08
N GLY A 111 -34.11 -43.03 25.09
CA GLY A 111 -33.51 -41.94 25.88
C GLY A 111 -32.06 -41.59 25.50
N LYS A 112 -31.49 -42.25 24.49
CA LYS A 112 -30.11 -42.08 24.01
C LYS A 112 -30.08 -41.10 22.83
N LEU A 113 -29.03 -40.29 22.78
CA LEU A 113 -28.81 -39.32 21.72
C LEU A 113 -27.85 -39.91 20.68
N SER A 114 -28.31 -40.07 19.43
CA SER A 114 -27.44 -40.53 18.33
C SER A 114 -26.31 -39.53 18.06
N ASN A 115 -25.15 -40.00 17.61
CA ASN A 115 -23.99 -39.15 17.28
C ASN A 115 -24.34 -38.08 16.22
N ARG A 116 -25.20 -38.41 15.25
CA ARG A 116 -25.69 -37.44 14.25
C ARG A 116 -26.63 -36.40 14.87
N ALA A 117 -27.53 -36.83 15.75
CA ALA A 117 -28.45 -35.96 16.48
C ALA A 117 -27.70 -35.00 17.44
N ARG A 118 -26.60 -35.47 18.04
CA ARG A 118 -25.71 -34.66 18.88
C ARG A 118 -24.94 -33.61 18.09
N LEU A 119 -24.45 -33.97 16.90
CA LEU A 119 -23.78 -33.02 16.00
C LEU A 119 -24.77 -31.97 15.48
N LEU A 120 -25.98 -32.38 15.08
CA LEU A 120 -27.00 -31.46 14.56
C LEU A 120 -27.53 -30.50 15.63
N SER A 121 -27.75 -31.00 16.85
CA SER A 121 -28.14 -30.17 18.00
C SER A 121 -27.02 -29.20 18.41
N GLY A 122 -25.75 -29.64 18.40
CA GLY A 122 -24.59 -28.79 18.66
C GLY A 122 -24.38 -27.71 17.58
N PHE A 123 -24.61 -28.06 16.31
CA PHE A 123 -24.58 -27.11 15.20
C PHE A 123 -25.71 -26.09 15.30
N GLY A 124 -26.95 -26.53 15.54
CA GLY A 124 -28.11 -25.65 15.74
C GLY A 124 -27.93 -24.68 16.91
N ALA A 125 -27.37 -25.16 18.03
CA ALA A 125 -27.02 -24.31 19.17
C ALA A 125 -25.95 -23.27 18.80
N GLY A 126 -24.95 -23.67 18.01
CA GLY A 126 -23.90 -22.77 17.50
C GLY A 126 -24.40 -21.71 16.53
N VAL A 127 -25.39 -22.02 15.69
CA VAL A 127 -26.07 -21.07 14.79
C VAL A 127 -26.86 -20.03 15.60
N LEU A 128 -27.64 -20.49 16.58
CA LEU A 128 -28.43 -19.61 17.44
C LEU A 128 -27.54 -18.66 18.24
N GLU A 129 -26.45 -19.19 18.81
CA GLU A 129 -25.41 -18.42 19.49
C GLU A 129 -24.78 -17.38 18.55
N ALA A 130 -24.41 -17.82 17.33
CA ALA A 130 -23.78 -16.98 16.32
C ALA A 130 -24.66 -15.76 15.96
N LEU A 131 -25.94 -15.99 15.72
CA LEU A 131 -26.86 -14.97 15.22
C LEU A 131 -27.37 -14.03 16.32
N LEU A 132 -27.71 -14.55 17.50
CA LEU A 132 -28.34 -13.73 18.55
C LEU A 132 -27.34 -12.93 19.36
N ILE A 133 -26.17 -13.50 19.65
CA ILE A 133 -25.22 -12.92 20.62
C ILE A 133 -23.86 -12.63 20.00
N VAL A 134 -23.34 -13.50 19.14
CA VAL A 134 -21.94 -13.36 18.68
C VAL A 134 -21.81 -12.23 17.67
N THR A 135 -22.59 -12.27 16.58
CA THR A 135 -22.47 -11.33 15.47
C THR A 135 -22.70 -9.85 15.88
N PRO A 136 -23.82 -9.47 16.54
CA PRO A 136 -24.08 -8.06 16.86
C PRO A 136 -23.08 -7.45 17.84
N PHE A 137 -22.61 -8.22 18.84
CA PHE A 137 -21.66 -7.72 19.81
C PHE A 137 -20.22 -7.65 19.26
N GLU A 138 -19.84 -8.59 18.40
CA GLU A 138 -18.50 -8.58 17.79
C GLU A 138 -18.33 -7.48 16.74
N VAL A 139 -19.37 -7.17 15.96
CA VAL A 139 -19.34 -6.00 15.03
C VAL A 139 -19.04 -4.71 15.82
N VAL A 140 -19.74 -4.52 16.95
CA VAL A 140 -19.51 -3.37 17.83
C VAL A 140 -18.11 -3.39 18.45
N LYS A 141 -17.65 -4.56 18.93
CA LYS A 141 -16.28 -4.74 19.47
C LYS A 141 -15.22 -4.37 18.44
N ILE A 142 -15.30 -4.91 17.23
CA ILE A 142 -14.27 -4.74 16.18
C ILE A 142 -14.17 -3.28 15.75
N ARG A 143 -15.31 -2.61 15.52
CA ARG A 143 -15.30 -1.18 15.12
C ARG A 143 -14.80 -0.26 16.22
N LEU A 144 -15.06 -0.59 17.50
CA LEU A 144 -14.50 0.12 18.64
C LEU A 144 -12.98 -0.11 18.82
N GLN A 145 -12.48 -1.29 18.46
CA GLN A 145 -11.05 -1.60 18.54
C GLN A 145 -10.24 -0.98 17.39
N GLN A 146 -10.89 -0.76 16.24
CA GLN A 146 -10.29 -0.18 15.05
C GLN A 146 -10.01 1.33 15.20
N GLN A 147 -10.83 2.08 15.94
CA GLN A 147 -10.63 3.52 16.10
C GLN A 147 -9.34 3.86 16.87
N ARG A 148 -8.51 4.73 16.28
CA ARG A 148 -7.25 5.24 16.84
C ARG A 148 -7.46 6.62 17.46
N GLY A 149 -6.71 6.94 18.51
CA GLY A 149 -6.74 8.24 19.18
C GLY A 149 -7.29 8.23 20.61
N LEU A 150 -7.02 9.32 21.35
CA LEU A 150 -7.27 9.47 22.79
C LEU A 150 -8.36 10.50 23.15
N SER A 151 -8.65 11.47 22.27
CA SER A 151 -9.62 12.54 22.57
C SER A 151 -11.05 12.09 22.30
N THR A 152 -11.89 12.07 23.34
CA THR A 152 -13.31 11.72 23.31
C THR A 152 -14.14 12.60 22.35
N GLN A 153 -13.63 13.77 21.95
CA GLN A 153 -14.28 14.66 20.98
C GLN A 153 -13.95 14.35 19.51
N LEU A 154 -12.87 13.62 19.24
CA LEU A 154 -12.40 13.23 17.89
C LEU A 154 -12.76 11.78 17.50
N LEU A 155 -13.28 10.99 18.43
CA LEU A 155 -13.65 9.60 18.20
C LEU A 155 -15.04 9.50 17.55
N LYS A 156 -15.14 8.74 16.44
CA LYS A 156 -16.42 8.40 15.79
C LYS A 156 -17.38 7.69 16.76
N TYR A 157 -16.85 6.85 17.64
CA TYR A 157 -17.64 6.07 18.59
C TYR A 157 -17.26 6.40 20.03
N LYS A 158 -18.15 7.13 20.73
CA LYS A 158 -17.99 7.54 22.14
C LYS A 158 -18.19 6.40 23.15
N GLY A 159 -18.75 5.27 22.71
CA GLY A 159 -18.97 4.08 23.53
C GLY A 159 -19.73 2.98 22.78
N PRO A 160 -19.96 1.81 23.40
CA PRO A 160 -20.60 0.65 22.75
C PRO A 160 -22.03 0.92 22.30
N LEU A 161 -22.85 1.56 23.14
CA LEU A 161 -24.23 1.88 22.79
C LEU A 161 -24.31 2.95 21.68
N HIS A 162 -23.43 3.95 21.74
CA HIS A 162 -23.31 4.95 20.68
C HIS A 162 -22.84 4.32 19.37
N CYS A 163 -21.90 3.36 19.43
CA CYS A 163 -21.45 2.62 18.26
C CYS A 163 -22.59 1.80 17.62
N ALA A 164 -23.33 1.03 18.42
CA ALA A 164 -24.49 0.27 17.95
C ALA A 164 -25.56 1.18 17.32
N GLY A 165 -25.91 2.28 17.98
CA GLY A 165 -26.87 3.27 17.45
C GLY A 165 -26.40 3.92 16.15
N MET A 166 -25.12 4.26 16.05
CA MET A 166 -24.52 4.79 14.82
C MET A 166 -24.55 3.76 13.67
N ILE A 167 -24.27 2.48 13.95
CA ILE A 167 -24.34 1.42 12.94
C ILE A 167 -25.77 1.29 12.41
N ILE A 168 -26.77 1.26 13.30
CA ILE A 168 -28.17 1.15 12.90
C ILE A 168 -28.60 2.36 12.07
N ARG A 169 -28.16 3.57 12.45
CA ARG A 169 -28.49 4.82 11.76
C ARG A 169 -27.81 4.98 10.40
N GLU A 170 -26.55 4.55 10.28
CA GLU A 170 -25.74 4.71 9.05
C GLU A 170 -25.90 3.55 8.07
N GLU A 171 -26.13 2.31 8.56
CA GLU A 171 -26.08 1.08 7.76
C GLU A 171 -27.36 0.24 7.82
N GLY A 172 -28.33 0.68 8.62
CA GLY A 172 -29.55 -0.06 8.90
C GLY A 172 -29.37 -1.17 9.95
N LEU A 173 -30.50 -1.74 10.39
CA LEU A 173 -30.53 -2.77 11.44
C LEU A 173 -29.67 -3.99 11.10
N LEU A 174 -29.65 -4.39 9.82
CA LEU A 174 -28.85 -5.52 9.33
C LEU A 174 -27.33 -5.26 9.34
N GLY A 175 -26.89 -4.02 9.57
CA GLY A 175 -25.47 -3.69 9.75
C GLY A 175 -24.83 -4.41 10.95
N LEU A 176 -25.60 -4.69 12.01
CA LEU A 176 -25.15 -5.46 13.17
C LEU A 176 -24.91 -6.95 12.85
N TRP A 177 -25.44 -7.46 11.73
CA TRP A 177 -25.23 -8.84 11.28
C TRP A 177 -24.22 -8.97 10.15
N ALA A 178 -23.41 -7.94 9.90
CA ALA A 178 -22.30 -8.01 8.95
C ALA A 178 -21.33 -9.14 9.37
N GLY A 179 -21.11 -10.12 8.49
CA GLY A 179 -20.26 -11.28 8.79
C GLY A 179 -20.96 -12.43 9.53
N ALA A 180 -22.30 -12.48 9.56
CA ALA A 180 -23.05 -13.59 10.16
C ALA A 180 -22.70 -14.96 9.55
N ALA A 181 -22.63 -15.07 8.21
CA ALA A 181 -22.32 -16.33 7.53
C ALA A 181 -20.98 -16.97 7.93
N PRO A 182 -19.83 -16.27 7.88
CA PRO A 182 -18.56 -16.84 8.35
C PRO A 182 -18.55 -17.07 9.87
N THR A 183 -19.33 -16.31 10.65
CA THR A 183 -19.47 -16.54 12.09
C THR A 183 -20.20 -17.85 12.40
N VAL A 184 -21.28 -18.14 11.66
CA VAL A 184 -22.01 -19.40 11.75
C VAL A 184 -21.12 -20.58 11.36
N LEU A 185 -20.39 -20.48 10.25
CA LEU A 185 -19.47 -21.53 9.80
C LEU A 185 -18.35 -21.79 10.82
N ARG A 186 -17.72 -20.72 11.32
CA ARG A 186 -16.71 -20.81 12.38
C ARG A 186 -17.27 -21.48 13.64
N ASN A 187 -18.42 -21.03 14.14
CA ASN A 187 -18.99 -21.60 15.37
C ASN A 187 -19.44 -23.05 15.19
N GLY A 188 -20.08 -23.38 14.06
CA GLY A 188 -20.50 -24.75 13.75
C GLY A 188 -19.31 -25.71 13.62
N THR A 189 -18.29 -25.33 12.85
CA THR A 189 -17.07 -26.12 12.66
C THR A 189 -16.29 -26.26 13.96
N ASN A 190 -16.16 -25.19 14.77
CA ASN A 190 -15.45 -25.26 16.04
C ASN A 190 -16.11 -26.26 17.01
N GLN A 191 -17.44 -26.33 17.06
CA GLN A 191 -18.13 -27.31 17.89
C GLN A 191 -17.92 -28.74 17.39
N ALA A 192 -18.06 -28.97 16.08
CA ALA A 192 -17.86 -30.30 15.49
C ALA A 192 -16.45 -30.84 15.71
N VAL A 193 -15.43 -30.00 15.49
CA VAL A 193 -14.02 -30.36 15.68
C VAL A 193 -13.70 -30.57 17.16
N MET A 194 -14.14 -29.67 18.04
CA MET A 194 -13.87 -29.78 19.48
C MET A 194 -14.47 -31.07 20.08
N PHE A 195 -15.71 -31.43 19.74
CA PHE A 195 -16.31 -32.67 20.23
C PHE A 195 -15.62 -33.92 19.69
N THR A 196 -15.31 -33.94 18.39
CA THR A 196 -14.64 -35.07 17.74
C THR A 196 -13.22 -35.25 18.27
N ALA A 197 -12.46 -34.16 18.38
CA ALA A 197 -11.09 -34.18 18.89
C ALA A 197 -11.05 -34.56 20.37
N LYS A 198 -11.97 -34.06 21.20
CA LYS A 198 -12.05 -34.43 22.62
C LYS A 198 -12.32 -35.92 22.78
N ASN A 199 -13.31 -36.46 22.07
CA ASN A 199 -13.61 -37.88 22.10
C ASN A 199 -12.41 -38.72 21.63
N ALA A 200 -11.72 -38.30 20.56
CA ALA A 200 -10.51 -38.98 20.09
C ALA A 200 -9.38 -38.96 21.13
N PHE A 201 -9.14 -37.84 21.81
CA PHE A 201 -8.12 -37.74 22.87
C PHE A 201 -8.51 -38.51 24.14
N ASP A 202 -9.78 -38.56 24.50
CA ASP A 202 -10.27 -39.34 25.63
C ASP A 202 -10.10 -40.86 25.39
N VAL A 203 -10.30 -41.32 24.14
CA VAL A 203 -10.01 -42.71 23.73
C VAL A 203 -8.50 -42.96 23.67
N LEU A 204 -7.73 -42.06 23.07
CA LEU A 204 -6.30 -42.24 22.83
C LEU A 204 -5.46 -42.19 24.12
N LEU A 205 -5.74 -41.23 25.00
CA LEU A 205 -4.96 -41.01 26.22
C LEU A 205 -5.47 -41.81 27.41
N TRP A 206 -6.79 -42.05 27.48
CA TRP A 206 -7.44 -42.59 28.67
C TRP A 206 -8.26 -43.86 28.40
N LYS A 207 -8.28 -44.37 27.15
CA LYS A 207 -9.02 -45.58 26.73
C LYS A 207 -10.51 -45.57 27.11
N LYS A 208 -11.09 -44.37 27.28
CA LYS A 208 -12.50 -44.21 27.65
C LYS A 208 -13.36 -44.30 26.40
N HIS A 209 -14.29 -45.26 26.37
CA HIS A 209 -15.25 -45.40 25.28
C HIS A 209 -16.59 -44.75 25.65
N GLU A 210 -17.33 -44.27 24.65
CA GLU A 210 -18.65 -43.67 24.89
C GLU A 210 -19.61 -44.72 25.49
N GLY A 211 -20.04 -44.51 26.74
CA GLY A 211 -20.92 -45.44 27.48
C GLY A 211 -20.28 -46.07 28.72
N ASP A 212 -18.97 -45.88 28.95
CA ASP A 212 -18.33 -46.29 30.20
C ASP A 212 -18.77 -45.40 31.38
N GLU A 213 -19.20 -46.00 32.50
CA GLU A 213 -19.47 -45.31 33.78
C GLU A 213 -18.24 -44.68 34.45
N LYS A 214 -17.09 -44.66 33.75
CA LYS A 214 -15.84 -44.06 34.24
C LYS A 214 -15.84 -42.56 33.98
N ASP A 215 -16.13 -41.78 35.02
CA ASP A 215 -15.89 -40.33 35.01
C ASP A 215 -14.37 -40.05 35.02
N LEU A 216 -13.88 -39.26 34.05
CA LEU A 216 -12.47 -38.83 34.03
C LEU A 216 -12.23 -37.87 35.20
N GLN A 217 -11.06 -37.96 35.84
CA GLN A 217 -10.71 -36.97 36.86
C GLN A 217 -10.60 -35.56 36.23
N PRO A 218 -10.91 -34.48 36.98
CA PRO A 218 -10.93 -33.12 36.44
C PRO A 218 -9.66 -32.75 35.65
N TRP A 219 -8.46 -33.11 36.15
CA TRP A 219 -7.19 -32.82 35.48
C TRP A 219 -7.00 -33.62 34.18
N GLN A 220 -7.51 -34.86 34.09
CA GLN A 220 -7.46 -35.67 32.87
C GLN A 220 -8.37 -35.10 31.79
N SER A 221 -9.57 -34.65 32.17
CA SER A 221 -10.50 -33.99 31.26
C SER A 221 -10.02 -32.59 30.85
N MET A 222 -9.22 -31.93 31.69
CA MET A 222 -8.55 -30.68 31.33
C MET A 222 -7.49 -30.91 30.25
N ILE A 223 -6.69 -31.97 30.32
CA ILE A 223 -5.67 -32.28 29.29
C ILE A 223 -6.31 -32.63 27.95
N SER A 224 -7.34 -33.49 27.93
CA SER A 224 -8.04 -33.82 26.68
C SER A 224 -8.83 -32.63 26.14
N GLY A 225 -9.42 -31.82 27.03
CA GLY A 225 -10.06 -30.55 26.68
C GLY A 225 -9.09 -29.52 26.11
N PHE A 226 -7.87 -29.44 26.65
CA PHE A 226 -6.80 -28.56 26.17
C PHE A 226 -6.37 -28.96 24.75
N LEU A 227 -6.04 -30.24 24.53
CA LEU A 227 -5.62 -30.75 23.23
C LEU A 227 -6.72 -30.55 22.16
N ALA A 228 -7.97 -30.86 22.51
CA ALA A 228 -9.12 -30.60 21.63
C ALA A 228 -9.34 -29.10 21.38
N GLY A 229 -9.08 -28.26 22.39
CA GLY A 229 -9.19 -26.81 22.32
C GLY A 229 -8.16 -26.15 21.38
N THR A 230 -7.05 -26.82 21.08
CA THR A 230 -6.06 -26.34 20.09
C THR A 230 -6.45 -26.68 18.64
N ALA A 231 -7.13 -27.81 18.42
CA ALA A 231 -7.52 -28.29 17.09
C ALA A 231 -8.60 -27.41 16.43
N GLY A 232 -9.58 -26.95 17.21
CA GLY A 232 -10.67 -26.10 16.72
C GLY A 232 -10.18 -24.81 16.04
N PRO A 233 -9.40 -23.97 16.74
CA PRO A 233 -8.71 -22.80 16.18
C PRO A 233 -7.95 -23.08 14.88
N VAL A 234 -7.15 -24.15 14.80
CA VAL A 234 -6.39 -24.47 13.58
C VAL A 234 -7.33 -24.67 12.38
N CYS A 235 -8.46 -25.35 12.58
CA CYS A 235 -9.45 -25.56 11.55
C CYS A 235 -10.30 -24.31 11.23
N THR A 236 -10.51 -23.41 12.21
CA THR A 236 -11.38 -22.24 12.04
C THR A 236 -10.66 -20.93 11.70
N GLY A 237 -9.33 -20.91 11.69
CA GLY A 237 -8.50 -19.74 11.43
C GLY A 237 -8.90 -18.94 10.17
N PRO A 238 -9.12 -19.59 9.00
CA PRO A 238 -9.56 -18.89 7.79
C PRO A 238 -10.89 -18.15 7.97
N PHE A 239 -11.89 -18.81 8.57
CA PHE A 239 -13.21 -18.22 8.80
C PHE A 239 -13.15 -17.02 9.75
N ASP A 240 -12.25 -17.04 10.74
CA ASP A 240 -12.03 -15.92 11.66
C ASP A 240 -11.45 -14.68 10.95
N VAL A 241 -10.53 -14.86 10.00
CA VAL A 241 -9.95 -13.75 9.21
C VAL A 241 -11.01 -13.13 8.28
N VAL A 242 -11.79 -13.96 7.60
CA VAL A 242 -12.88 -13.51 6.72
C VAL A 242 -13.90 -12.69 7.52
N LYS A 243 -14.33 -13.24 8.66
CA LYS A 243 -15.29 -12.61 9.58
C LYS A 243 -14.81 -11.25 10.07
N THR A 244 -13.59 -11.15 10.61
CA THR A 244 -13.06 -9.91 11.19
C THR A 244 -12.98 -8.77 10.18
N ARG A 245 -12.58 -9.08 8.93
CA ARG A 245 -12.53 -8.11 7.84
C ARG A 245 -13.92 -7.64 7.39
N LEU A 246 -14.88 -8.56 7.31
CA LEU A 246 -16.27 -8.25 6.97
C LEU A 246 -16.99 -7.43 8.04
N MET A 247 -16.64 -7.60 9.31
CA MET A 247 -17.21 -6.85 10.43
C MET A 247 -16.60 -5.44 10.58
N ALA A 248 -15.37 -5.25 10.12
CA ALA A 248 -14.65 -3.98 10.18
C ALA A 248 -15.06 -2.98 9.08
N GLN A 249 -15.63 -3.42 7.96
CA GLN A 249 -16.05 -2.51 6.88
C GLN A 249 -17.28 -1.69 7.29
N SER A 250 -17.31 -0.41 6.94
CA SER A 250 -18.50 0.46 7.09
C SER A 250 -19.20 0.60 5.73
N ARG A 251 -20.53 0.63 5.72
CA ARG A 251 -21.36 0.57 4.49
C ARG A 251 -21.78 1.95 3.95
N THR A 252 -21.16 3.04 4.40
CA THR A 252 -21.46 4.40 3.92
C THR A 252 -20.79 4.68 2.56
N GLY A 253 -21.60 4.87 1.51
CA GLY A 253 -21.17 5.37 0.20
C GLY A 253 -20.94 4.30 -0.87
N GLY A 254 -22.03 3.70 -1.36
CA GLY A 254 -22.13 3.18 -2.74
C GLY A 254 -21.46 1.85 -3.09
N GLU A 255 -20.29 1.50 -2.54
CA GLU A 255 -19.63 0.22 -2.87
C GLU A 255 -19.14 -0.51 -1.62
N VAL A 256 -19.79 -1.64 -1.32
CA VAL A 256 -19.34 -2.57 -0.28
C VAL A 256 -18.30 -3.50 -0.93
N LYS A 257 -17.04 -3.42 -0.47
CA LYS A 257 -15.90 -4.18 -1.02
C LYS A 257 -16.09 -5.70 -0.99
N TYR A 258 -16.88 -6.22 -0.05
CA TYR A 258 -17.19 -7.63 0.05
C TYR A 258 -18.70 -7.87 0.15
N LYS A 259 -19.31 -8.48 -0.87
CA LYS A 259 -20.73 -8.84 -0.89
C LYS A 259 -20.91 -10.33 -0.54
N GLY A 260 -21.56 -10.60 0.61
CA GLY A 260 -22.13 -11.91 0.92
C GLY A 260 -21.17 -13.11 0.83
N ILE A 261 -21.72 -14.28 0.48
CA ILE A 261 -21.02 -15.58 0.42
C ILE A 261 -19.98 -15.62 -0.72
N SER A 262 -20.15 -14.86 -1.80
CA SER A 262 -19.10 -14.75 -2.85
C SER A 262 -17.84 -14.03 -2.34
N GLY A 263 -17.97 -13.11 -1.38
CA GLY A 263 -16.85 -12.52 -0.65
C GLY A 263 -16.11 -13.50 0.27
N ILE A 264 -16.74 -14.62 0.65
CA ILE A 264 -16.10 -15.69 1.44
C ILE A 264 -15.09 -16.44 0.57
N VAL A 265 -15.43 -16.77 -0.68
CA VAL A 265 -14.51 -17.42 -1.64
C VAL A 265 -13.32 -16.51 -1.96
N CYS A 266 -13.56 -15.23 -2.23
CA CYS A 266 -12.50 -14.23 -2.45
C CYS A 266 -11.60 -14.03 -1.21
N CYS A 267 -12.17 -14.07 0.01
CA CYS A 267 -11.36 -14.06 1.23
C CYS A 267 -10.63 -15.39 1.50
N PHE A 268 -11.17 -16.53 1.04
CA PHE A 268 -10.54 -17.85 1.15
C PHE A 268 -9.35 -17.99 0.19
N GLU A 269 -9.51 -17.57 -1.06
CA GLU A 269 -8.42 -17.46 -2.05
C GLU A 269 -7.31 -16.53 -1.55
N PHE A 270 -7.66 -15.41 -0.91
CA PHE A 270 -6.71 -14.48 -0.31
C PHE A 270 -6.02 -15.04 0.95
N ALA A 271 -6.73 -15.82 1.77
CA ALA A 271 -6.16 -16.46 2.96
C ALA A 271 -5.16 -17.58 2.62
N HIS A 272 -5.17 -18.08 1.38
CA HIS A 272 -4.28 -19.12 0.88
C HIS A 272 -2.87 -18.61 0.50
N SER A 273 -2.62 -17.29 0.52
CA SER A 273 -1.27 -16.75 0.29
C SER A 273 -0.36 -17.03 1.49
N GLU A 274 0.70 -17.82 1.27
CA GLU A 274 1.48 -18.52 2.29
C GLU A 274 2.07 -17.64 3.42
N HIS A 275 2.20 -16.33 3.22
CA HIS A 275 2.95 -15.45 4.13
C HIS A 275 2.09 -14.80 5.23
N GLN A 276 0.81 -14.50 4.95
CA GLN A 276 -0.12 -13.91 5.94
C GLN A 276 -0.88 -14.98 6.74
N PHE A 277 -1.12 -16.13 6.11
CA PHE A 277 -1.62 -17.32 6.79
C PHE A 277 -0.65 -17.76 7.90
N LYS A 278 0.66 -17.85 7.60
CA LYS A 278 1.68 -18.22 8.60
C LYS A 278 1.72 -17.22 9.77
N LYS A 279 1.69 -15.91 9.52
CA LYS A 279 1.68 -14.87 10.59
C LYS A 279 0.38 -14.90 11.42
N SER A 280 -0.77 -15.09 10.78
CA SER A 280 -2.08 -15.13 11.44
C SER A 280 -2.28 -16.42 12.23
N VAL A 281 -1.87 -17.57 11.67
CA VAL A 281 -1.90 -18.88 12.34
C VAL A 281 -0.89 -18.93 13.49
N PHE A 282 0.29 -18.29 13.39
CA PHE A 282 1.22 -18.20 14.52
C PHE A 282 0.70 -17.31 15.65
N ALA A 283 0.15 -16.13 15.32
CA ALA A 283 -0.47 -15.24 16.31
C ALA A 283 -1.66 -15.92 16.98
N PHE A 284 -2.42 -16.70 16.21
CA PHE A 284 -3.57 -17.43 16.71
C PHE A 284 -3.19 -18.66 17.51
N SER A 285 -2.19 -19.45 17.11
CA SER A 285 -1.68 -20.58 17.88
C SER A 285 -1.23 -20.14 19.27
N ARG A 286 -0.53 -19.00 19.38
CA ARG A 286 -0.12 -18.42 20.68
C ARG A 286 -1.29 -17.86 21.51
N THR A 287 -2.29 -17.27 20.86
CA THR A 287 -3.49 -16.74 21.56
C THR A 287 -4.45 -17.87 21.97
N ALA A 288 -4.55 -18.93 21.15
CA ALA A 288 -5.31 -20.14 21.42
C ALA A 288 -4.67 -20.97 22.55
N LEU A 289 -3.34 -21.10 22.56
CA LEU A 289 -2.55 -21.67 23.67
C LEU A 289 -2.85 -20.92 24.99
N MET A 290 -2.89 -19.58 24.97
CA MET A 290 -3.23 -18.76 26.15
C MET A 290 -4.72 -18.80 26.55
N HIS A 291 -5.65 -18.86 25.58
CA HIS A 291 -7.08 -19.11 25.85
C HIS A 291 -7.25 -20.48 26.53
N SER A 292 -6.52 -21.50 26.09
CA SER A 292 -6.55 -22.83 26.70
C SER A 292 -5.84 -22.87 28.06
N ASP A 293 -4.79 -22.07 28.28
CA ASP A 293 -4.12 -21.93 29.58
C ASP A 293 -5.04 -21.28 30.64
N LEU A 294 -5.83 -20.27 30.26
CA LEU A 294 -6.76 -19.60 31.19
C LEU A 294 -8.05 -20.39 31.43
N VAL A 295 -8.59 -21.05 30.40
CA VAL A 295 -9.77 -21.95 30.56
C VAL A 295 -9.40 -23.19 31.38
N ALA A 296 -8.15 -23.68 31.29
CA ALA A 296 -7.64 -24.75 32.15
C ALA A 296 -7.45 -24.33 33.62
N ILE A 297 -7.30 -23.04 33.93
CA ILE A 297 -7.16 -22.56 35.32
C ILE A 297 -8.50 -22.52 36.07
N PHE A 298 -9.66 -22.60 35.39
CA PHE A 298 -10.95 -22.29 36.02
C PHE A 298 -11.85 -23.42 36.55
N PRO A 299 -11.56 -24.72 36.40
CA PRO A 299 -12.17 -25.73 37.27
C PRO A 299 -11.33 -25.93 38.55
N ILE A 300 -10.86 -24.85 39.20
CA ILE A 300 -10.38 -24.91 40.60
C ILE A 300 -11.59 -24.82 41.53
N TYR A 301 -12.38 -25.90 41.58
CA TYR A 301 -13.49 -26.05 42.54
C TYR A 301 -13.21 -27.07 43.65
N SER A 302 -11.95 -27.51 43.84
CA SER A 302 -11.61 -28.42 44.95
C SER A 302 -10.34 -28.07 45.75
N LEU A 303 -9.76 -26.88 45.64
CA LEU A 303 -8.63 -26.51 46.50
C LEU A 303 -9.08 -25.63 47.67
N THR A 304 -8.92 -26.15 48.88
CA THR A 304 -9.18 -25.49 50.16
C THR A 304 -8.18 -24.36 50.43
N GLY A 305 -8.73 -23.24 50.95
CA GLY A 305 -8.14 -22.26 51.87
C GLY A 305 -6.81 -21.57 51.57
N SER A 306 -5.73 -22.33 51.37
CA SER A 306 -4.35 -21.83 51.46
C SER A 306 -3.63 -21.72 50.10
N ALA A 307 -3.98 -22.57 49.13
CA ALA A 307 -3.30 -22.59 47.81
C ALA A 307 -3.65 -21.40 46.88
N LYS A 308 -4.72 -20.64 47.19
CA LYS A 308 -5.22 -19.55 46.34
C LYS A 308 -4.30 -18.32 46.29
N GLN A 309 -3.60 -18.02 47.39
CA GLN A 309 -2.72 -16.83 47.46
C GLN A 309 -1.34 -17.09 46.86
N THR A 310 -0.78 -18.28 47.06
CA THR A 310 0.55 -18.65 46.56
C THR A 310 0.56 -18.83 45.04
N LEU A 311 -0.51 -19.36 44.44
CA LEU A 311 -0.59 -19.58 42.99
C LEU A 311 -0.86 -18.29 42.21
N PHE A 312 -1.63 -17.36 42.79
CA PHE A 312 -1.85 -16.02 42.20
C PHE A 312 -0.54 -15.20 42.18
N ALA A 313 0.28 -15.30 43.24
CA ALA A 313 1.61 -14.71 43.29
C ALA A 313 2.63 -15.41 42.36
N TYR A 314 2.49 -16.71 42.12
CA TYR A 314 3.35 -17.48 41.22
C TYR A 314 3.08 -17.17 39.74
N CYS A 315 1.82 -16.98 39.34
CA CYS A 315 1.44 -16.62 37.97
C CYS A 315 1.90 -15.19 37.59
N LEU A 316 1.90 -14.24 38.51
CA LEU A 316 2.42 -12.88 38.27
C LEU A 316 3.95 -12.86 38.06
N ARG A 317 4.70 -13.86 38.54
CA ARG A 317 6.17 -13.93 38.42
C ARG A 317 6.69 -14.63 37.16
N ARG A 318 5.88 -15.42 36.45
CA ARG A 318 6.37 -16.29 35.33
C ARG A 318 5.98 -15.85 33.92
N VAL A 319 5.28 -14.71 33.76
CA VAL A 319 5.00 -14.12 32.44
C VAL A 319 6.27 -13.59 31.74
N GLY A 320 7.43 -13.59 32.42
CA GLY A 320 8.68 -13.02 31.91
C GLY A 320 9.53 -13.91 30.99
N THR A 321 9.49 -15.25 31.07
CA THR A 321 10.47 -16.08 30.34
C THR A 321 10.00 -17.52 30.17
N SER A 322 9.83 -18.03 28.95
CA SER A 322 10.17 -19.44 28.68
C SER A 322 10.30 -19.77 27.18
N THR A 323 11.43 -20.41 26.89
CA THR A 323 12.05 -20.75 25.60
C THR A 323 11.55 -22.08 25.01
N SER A 324 10.45 -22.65 25.53
CA SER A 324 10.02 -24.02 25.19
C SER A 324 9.11 -24.13 23.94
N VAL A 325 8.90 -23.04 23.20
CA VAL A 325 7.97 -22.99 22.04
C VAL A 325 8.60 -23.53 20.74
N CYS A 326 9.92 -23.73 20.69
CA CYS A 326 10.62 -24.12 19.46
C CYS A 326 10.55 -25.61 19.11
N TYR A 327 10.38 -26.52 20.07
CA TYR A 327 10.52 -27.96 19.80
C TYR A 327 9.30 -28.62 19.15
N VAL A 328 8.08 -28.11 19.38
CA VAL A 328 6.85 -28.69 18.82
C VAL A 328 6.60 -28.22 17.37
N SER A 329 7.16 -27.06 16.99
CA SER A 329 6.97 -26.48 15.66
C SER A 329 7.81 -27.16 14.57
N ILE A 330 8.87 -27.90 14.94
CA ILE A 330 9.76 -28.62 14.02
C ILE A 330 9.16 -30.00 13.67
N ALA A 331 8.49 -30.67 14.62
CA ALA A 331 7.88 -31.99 14.39
C ALA A 331 6.68 -31.95 13.42
N PHE A 332 5.94 -30.83 13.34
CA PHE A 332 4.78 -30.70 12.46
C PHE A 332 5.11 -30.35 11.00
N ARG A 333 6.32 -29.83 10.74
CA ARG A 333 6.75 -29.46 9.38
C ARG A 333 7.10 -30.69 8.52
N GLN A 334 7.35 -31.83 9.15
CA GLN A 334 7.80 -33.06 8.49
C GLN A 334 6.64 -34.03 8.17
N ALA A 335 5.49 -33.88 8.82
CA ALA A 335 4.32 -34.74 8.59
C ALA A 335 3.37 -34.25 7.48
N PHE A 336 3.49 -32.99 7.03
CA PHE A 336 2.58 -32.40 6.02
C PHE A 336 3.08 -32.56 4.57
N LEU A 337 4.29 -33.09 4.37
CA LEU A 337 4.91 -33.26 3.05
C LEU A 337 4.62 -34.64 2.41
N SER A 338 3.79 -35.50 3.02
CA SER A 338 3.65 -36.90 2.60
C SER A 338 2.26 -37.35 2.13
N THR A 339 1.36 -36.44 1.74
CA THR A 339 0.06 -36.84 1.16
C THR A 339 -0.27 -36.01 -0.07
N GLU A 340 0.20 -36.48 -1.23
CA GLU A 340 -0.37 -36.16 -2.53
C GLU A 340 -1.76 -36.80 -2.63
N PHE A 341 -2.79 -35.99 -2.92
CA PHE A 341 -4.09 -36.51 -3.33
C PHE A 341 -4.34 -36.15 -4.80
N SER A 342 -4.30 -37.20 -5.62
CA SER A 342 -4.58 -37.20 -7.05
C SER A 342 -6.08 -37.15 -7.29
N SER A 343 -6.56 -36.14 -8.03
CA SER A 343 -7.71 -36.29 -8.93
C SER A 343 -7.74 -35.15 -9.94
N ARG A 344 -7.34 -35.45 -11.18
CA ARG A 344 -7.59 -34.65 -12.39
C ARG A 344 -9.07 -34.74 -12.74
N GLY A 345 -9.70 -33.59 -13.02
CA GLY A 345 -11.05 -33.52 -13.59
C GLY A 345 -11.50 -32.09 -13.89
N SER A 346 -11.34 -31.68 -15.15
CA SER A 346 -12.03 -30.62 -15.91
C SER A 346 -12.46 -29.33 -15.18
N TRP A 347 -11.65 -28.27 -15.30
CA TRP A 347 -11.96 -26.89 -14.88
C TRP A 347 -11.43 -25.86 -15.90
N GLU A 348 -11.76 -26.01 -17.18
CA GLU A 348 -11.29 -25.08 -18.23
C GLU A 348 -12.27 -23.95 -18.60
N ASP A 349 -13.54 -23.96 -18.17
CA ASP A 349 -14.53 -22.99 -18.66
C ASP A 349 -15.00 -21.89 -17.68
N ILE A 350 -14.35 -21.69 -16.53
CA ILE A 350 -14.71 -20.61 -15.57
C ILE A 350 -13.48 -19.75 -15.22
N ARG A 351 -12.76 -19.29 -16.26
CA ARG A 351 -11.57 -18.41 -16.13
C ARG A 351 -11.79 -17.02 -16.72
N SER A 352 -13.03 -16.52 -16.73
CA SER A 352 -13.41 -15.24 -17.35
C SER A 352 -14.09 -14.25 -16.39
N PHE A 353 -13.59 -14.08 -15.17
CA PHE A 353 -13.92 -12.89 -14.37
C PHE A 353 -12.82 -12.56 -13.35
N LYS A 354 -11.59 -12.31 -13.83
CA LYS A 354 -10.48 -11.78 -13.02
C LYS A 354 -10.59 -10.25 -13.00
N THR A 355 -11.26 -9.69 -11.99
CA THR A 355 -10.96 -8.33 -11.56
C THR A 355 -9.61 -8.39 -10.85
N MET A 356 -8.62 -7.74 -11.43
CA MET A 356 -7.25 -7.77 -10.95
C MET A 356 -7.16 -7.13 -9.56
N SER A 357 -6.90 -7.95 -8.55
CA SER A 357 -6.43 -7.53 -7.23
C SER A 357 -4.92 -7.28 -7.29
N ASP A 358 -4.46 -6.18 -6.68
CA ASP A 358 -3.08 -5.67 -6.67
C ASP A 358 -2.01 -6.58 -6.02
N ASP A 359 -2.34 -7.80 -5.60
CA ASP A 359 -1.47 -8.63 -4.74
C ASP A 359 -0.69 -9.75 -5.48
N GLU A 360 -0.47 -9.63 -6.80
CA GLU A 360 0.48 -10.48 -7.57
C GLU A 360 1.59 -9.64 -8.24
N ARG A 361 2.04 -8.54 -7.62
CA ARG A 361 3.38 -7.99 -7.90
C ARG A 361 4.33 -8.50 -6.83
N GLU A 362 5.05 -9.57 -7.14
CA GLU A 362 6.48 -9.51 -6.81
C GLU A 362 6.98 -8.23 -7.48
N GLU A 363 7.51 -7.26 -6.72
CA GLU A 363 8.19 -6.09 -7.28
C GLU A 363 9.42 -6.56 -8.07
N LYS A 364 9.21 -7.03 -9.30
CA LYS A 364 10.14 -6.67 -10.35
C LYS A 364 9.85 -5.22 -10.65
N GLU A 365 10.74 -4.31 -10.23
CA GLU A 365 10.76 -2.96 -10.78
C GLU A 365 10.74 -3.11 -12.31
N LEU A 366 9.65 -2.66 -12.94
CA LEU A 366 9.52 -2.66 -14.40
C LEU A 366 10.41 -1.52 -14.90
N ASP A 367 11.61 -1.88 -15.32
CA ASP A 367 12.65 -0.96 -15.78
C ASP A 367 12.79 -1.02 -17.32
N LEU A 368 13.76 -0.28 -17.86
CA LEU A 368 14.05 -0.28 -19.29
C LEU A 368 14.68 -1.58 -19.82
N SER A 369 14.93 -2.58 -18.97
CA SER A 369 15.37 -3.91 -19.45
C SER A 369 14.27 -4.63 -20.22
N SER A 370 13.00 -4.26 -19.99
CA SER A 370 11.86 -4.80 -20.71
C SER A 370 11.57 -4.03 -21.99
N PRO A 371 11.58 -4.67 -23.18
CA PRO A 371 11.21 -4.01 -24.44
C PRO A 371 9.78 -3.45 -24.44
N GLU A 372 8.87 -4.07 -23.67
CA GLU A 372 7.49 -3.59 -23.53
C GLU A 372 7.44 -2.23 -22.82
N VAL A 373 8.26 -2.06 -21.77
CA VAL A 373 8.35 -0.80 -21.02
C VAL A 373 8.90 0.32 -21.92
N VAL A 374 9.98 0.03 -22.65
CA VAL A 374 10.56 0.98 -23.63
C VAL A 374 9.53 1.37 -24.69
N THR A 375 8.75 0.40 -25.18
CA THR A 375 7.68 0.65 -26.17
C THR A 375 6.61 1.58 -25.60
N LYS A 376 6.17 1.37 -24.35
CA LYS A 376 5.17 2.24 -23.70
C LYS A 376 5.67 3.67 -23.53
N TYR A 377 6.92 3.87 -23.10
CA TYR A 377 7.54 5.20 -23.04
C TYR A 377 7.59 5.86 -24.42
N LYS A 378 8.01 5.12 -25.45
CA LYS A 378 8.09 5.65 -26.83
C LYS A 378 6.72 5.97 -27.40
N SER A 379 5.71 5.12 -27.18
CA SER A 379 4.33 5.38 -27.57
C SER A 379 3.75 6.62 -26.86
N ALA A 380 4.03 6.80 -25.57
CA ALA A 380 3.62 8.00 -24.85
C ALA A 380 4.32 9.24 -25.41
N ALA A 381 5.63 9.13 -25.69
CA ALA A 381 6.46 10.19 -26.27
C ALA A 381 6.08 10.54 -27.70
N GLU A 382 5.60 9.58 -28.48
CA GLU A 382 5.08 9.81 -29.82
C GLU A 382 3.88 10.75 -29.72
N ILE A 383 2.88 10.47 -28.86
CA ILE A 383 1.67 11.31 -28.68
C ILE A 383 1.99 12.76 -28.31
N VAL A 384 2.98 12.99 -27.43
CA VAL A 384 3.32 14.36 -26.98
C VAL A 384 4.41 15.03 -27.79
N GLY A 385 5.29 14.26 -28.43
CA GLY A 385 6.59 14.70 -28.91
C GLY A 385 6.84 14.52 -30.42
N LYS A 386 8.04 14.03 -30.76
CA LYS A 386 8.77 14.21 -32.03
C LYS A 386 8.05 13.71 -33.30
N PHE A 387 6.94 12.99 -33.13
CA PHE A 387 6.16 12.42 -34.23
C PHE A 387 4.68 12.77 -34.19
N ALA A 388 4.11 13.35 -33.12
CA ALA A 388 2.67 13.57 -33.04
C ALA A 388 2.28 14.96 -32.54
N GLU A 389 1.59 15.66 -33.44
CA GLU A 389 0.25 16.19 -33.24
C GLU A 389 0.00 17.04 -31.98
N ALA A 390 0.19 16.63 -30.72
CA ALA A 390 -0.25 17.43 -29.55
C ALA A 390 0.48 18.78 -29.41
N LEU A 391 1.81 18.76 -29.25
CA LEU A 391 2.58 20.00 -29.09
C LEU A 391 2.52 20.85 -30.36
N GLN A 392 2.59 20.21 -31.54
CA GLN A 392 2.47 20.90 -32.83
C GLN A 392 1.08 21.52 -33.01
N LEU A 393 0.01 20.84 -32.59
CA LEU A 393 -1.36 21.34 -32.60
C LEU A 393 -1.49 22.54 -31.67
N VAL A 394 -1.00 22.41 -30.43
CA VAL A 394 -1.03 23.51 -29.46
C VAL A 394 -0.27 24.73 -30.02
N ILE A 395 0.92 24.55 -30.58
CA ILE A 395 1.67 25.63 -31.26
C ILE A 395 0.84 26.24 -32.41
N SER A 396 0.19 25.42 -33.24
CA SER A 396 -0.64 25.90 -34.35
C SER A 396 -1.89 26.67 -33.92
N GLU A 397 -2.38 26.41 -32.72
CA GLU A 397 -3.52 27.11 -32.09
C GLU A 397 -3.08 28.36 -31.33
N CYS A 398 -1.79 28.49 -30.98
CA CYS A 398 -1.23 29.67 -30.36
C CYS A 398 -1.11 30.80 -31.39
N LYS A 399 -2.19 31.56 -31.54
CA LYS A 399 -2.27 32.74 -32.41
C LYS A 399 -2.59 33.96 -31.55
N PRO A 400 -2.20 35.18 -31.99
CA PRO A 400 -2.63 36.40 -31.32
C PRO A 400 -4.15 36.44 -31.15
N LYS A 401 -4.61 36.89 -29.98
CA LYS A 401 -6.00 36.94 -29.50
C LYS A 401 -6.63 35.58 -29.17
N ALA A 402 -5.90 34.45 -29.30
CA ALA A 402 -6.39 33.16 -28.85
C ALA A 402 -6.42 33.11 -27.31
N LYS A 403 -7.50 32.55 -26.74
CA LYS A 403 -7.63 32.38 -25.30
C LYS A 403 -6.79 31.22 -24.82
N ILE A 404 -5.99 31.44 -23.78
CA ILE A 404 -5.08 30.41 -23.24
C ILE A 404 -5.86 29.19 -22.74
N VAL A 405 -7.02 29.40 -22.12
CA VAL A 405 -7.86 28.30 -21.60
C VAL A 405 -8.32 27.35 -22.71
N GLU A 406 -8.74 27.88 -23.86
CA GLU A 406 -9.20 27.06 -25.00
C GLU A 406 -8.05 26.22 -25.59
N ILE A 407 -6.84 26.79 -25.62
CA ILE A 407 -5.64 26.11 -26.09
C ILE A 407 -5.27 24.95 -25.15
N CYS A 408 -5.34 25.18 -23.83
CA CYS A 408 -5.07 24.14 -22.83
C CYS A 408 -6.11 23.00 -22.91
N GLU A 409 -7.39 23.34 -23.02
CA GLU A 409 -8.47 22.36 -23.17
C GLU A 409 -8.35 21.52 -24.44
N LYS A 410 -7.95 22.13 -25.57
CA LYS A 410 -7.68 21.42 -26.83
C LYS A 410 -6.52 20.44 -26.70
N GLY A 411 -5.40 20.86 -26.11
CA GLY A 411 -4.24 19.98 -25.88
C GLY A 411 -4.58 18.76 -25.03
N ASP A 412 -5.31 18.98 -23.94
CA ASP A 412 -5.76 17.93 -23.03
C ASP A 412 -6.76 16.96 -23.70
N SER A 413 -7.72 17.50 -24.46
CA SER A 413 -8.72 16.71 -25.18
C SER A 413 -8.06 15.85 -26.25
N PHE A 414 -7.12 16.43 -26.99
CA PHE A 414 -6.34 15.72 -27.99
C PHE A 414 -5.59 14.52 -27.39
N ILE A 415 -4.92 14.68 -26.24
CA ILE A 415 -4.25 13.55 -25.56
C ILE A 415 -5.25 12.47 -25.16
N ARG A 416 -6.41 12.84 -24.61
CA ARG A 416 -7.45 11.88 -24.20
C ARG A 416 -7.98 11.09 -25.41
N GLU A 417 -8.19 11.75 -26.55
CA GLU A 417 -8.66 11.12 -27.78
C GLU A 417 -7.61 10.15 -28.37
N GLN A 418 -6.35 10.58 -28.49
CA GLN A 418 -5.27 9.75 -29.01
C GLN A 418 -5.02 8.54 -28.12
N THR A 419 -4.92 8.76 -26.80
CA THR A 419 -4.71 7.65 -25.85
C THR A 419 -5.90 6.71 -25.82
N ALA A 420 -7.14 7.18 -25.97
CA ALA A 420 -8.31 6.31 -26.04
C ALA A 420 -8.23 5.29 -27.20
N ASN A 421 -7.61 5.66 -28.33
CA ASN A 421 -7.44 4.83 -29.51
C ASN A 421 -6.37 3.73 -29.38
N MET A 422 -5.39 3.90 -28.49
CA MET A 422 -4.34 2.91 -28.26
C MET A 422 -4.83 1.76 -27.38
N TYR A 423 -4.23 0.57 -27.47
CA TYR A 423 -4.47 -0.54 -26.52
C TYR A 423 -5.98 -0.82 -26.22
N LYS A 424 -6.85 -0.80 -27.23
CA LYS A 424 -8.31 -1.10 -27.07
C LYS A 424 -8.60 -2.59 -26.86
N ASN A 425 -7.83 -3.45 -27.52
CA ASN A 425 -8.10 -4.90 -27.60
C ASN A 425 -7.19 -5.75 -26.71
N VAL A 426 -6.62 -5.17 -25.65
CA VAL A 426 -5.78 -5.91 -24.70
C VAL A 426 -6.64 -6.53 -23.59
N LYS A 427 -6.29 -7.77 -23.21
CA LYS A 427 -6.98 -8.52 -22.15
C LYS A 427 -6.90 -7.86 -20.77
N LYS A 428 -5.91 -7.00 -20.55
CA LYS A 428 -5.69 -6.23 -19.32
C LYS A 428 -6.08 -4.77 -19.55
N LYS A 429 -6.85 -4.19 -18.63
CA LYS A 429 -7.16 -2.75 -18.63
C LYS A 429 -5.86 -1.98 -18.38
N ILE A 430 -5.47 -1.14 -19.33
CA ILE A 430 -4.28 -0.27 -19.25
C ILE A 430 -4.75 1.16 -18.99
N GLU A 431 -4.25 1.77 -17.92
CA GLU A 431 -4.50 3.19 -17.62
C GLU A 431 -3.65 4.08 -18.53
N ARG A 432 -4.25 5.11 -19.10
CA ARG A 432 -3.61 5.99 -20.08
C ARG A 432 -4.33 7.32 -20.14
N GLY A 433 -3.60 8.37 -20.51
CA GLY A 433 -4.15 9.71 -20.61
C GLY A 433 -3.11 10.79 -20.30
N VAL A 434 -3.61 11.90 -19.77
CA VAL A 434 -2.79 13.06 -19.40
C VAL A 434 -1.94 12.72 -18.17
N ALA A 435 -0.63 12.87 -18.29
CA ALA A 435 0.31 12.75 -17.18
C ALA A 435 0.60 14.10 -16.52
N PHE A 436 0.71 15.14 -17.34
CA PHE A 436 0.85 16.53 -16.94
C PHE A 436 -0.06 17.37 -17.84
N PRO A 437 -0.94 18.21 -17.28
CA PRO A 437 -1.92 18.95 -18.06
C PRO A 437 -1.23 19.93 -18.99
N THR A 438 -1.92 20.29 -20.07
CA THR A 438 -1.44 21.31 -21.00
C THR A 438 -1.34 22.65 -20.27
N CYS A 439 -0.15 23.22 -20.27
CA CYS A 439 0.15 24.53 -19.70
C CYS A 439 0.70 25.44 -20.79
N VAL A 440 0.27 26.69 -20.80
CA VAL A 440 0.79 27.73 -21.70
C VAL A 440 1.15 28.94 -20.85
N SER A 441 2.43 29.08 -20.51
CA SER A 441 2.93 30.21 -19.71
C SER A 441 3.47 31.29 -20.62
N VAL A 442 3.28 32.56 -20.30
CA VAL A 442 3.60 33.71 -21.19
C VAL A 442 4.69 34.59 -20.58
N ASN A 443 5.66 35.02 -21.39
CA ASN A 443 6.73 35.96 -21.06
C ASN A 443 7.47 35.66 -19.75
N ASN A 444 7.25 36.47 -18.71
CA ASN A 444 7.87 36.36 -17.38
C ASN A 444 7.24 35.27 -16.50
N THR A 445 6.10 34.69 -16.92
CA THR A 445 5.50 33.54 -16.24
C THR A 445 6.37 32.31 -16.48
N VAL A 446 6.83 31.68 -15.40
CA VAL A 446 7.83 30.61 -15.45
C VAL A 446 7.24 29.32 -15.99
N SER A 447 6.22 28.77 -15.33
CA SER A 447 5.61 27.50 -15.68
C SER A 447 4.23 27.32 -15.02
N HIS A 448 3.56 26.21 -15.36
CA HIS A 448 2.33 25.71 -14.72
C HIS A 448 1.05 26.54 -14.93
N PHE A 449 1.06 27.52 -15.84
CA PHE A 449 -0.15 28.27 -16.15
C PHE A 449 -1.13 27.44 -16.98
N SER A 450 -2.15 26.89 -16.33
CA SER A 450 -3.28 26.18 -16.93
C SER A 450 -4.58 26.72 -16.31
N PRO A 451 -5.12 27.83 -16.84
CA PRO A 451 -6.16 28.60 -16.16
C PRO A 451 -7.53 27.89 -16.13
N LEU A 452 -8.41 28.32 -15.23
CA LEU A 452 -9.80 27.83 -15.18
C LEU A 452 -10.65 28.47 -16.28
N ALA A 453 -11.80 27.87 -16.62
CA ALA A 453 -12.75 28.37 -17.63
C ALA A 453 -13.24 29.82 -17.43
N SER A 454 -13.10 30.38 -16.23
CA SER A 454 -13.44 31.78 -15.93
C SER A 454 -12.36 32.79 -16.33
N ASP A 455 -11.18 32.32 -16.73
CA ASP A 455 -10.04 33.18 -17.09
C ASP A 455 -10.16 33.68 -18.54
N GLU A 456 -9.83 34.95 -18.75
CA GLU A 456 -9.97 35.61 -20.06
C GLU A 456 -8.62 35.98 -20.69
N THR A 457 -7.51 35.46 -20.16
CA THR A 457 -6.17 35.77 -20.68
C THR A 457 -6.02 35.30 -22.13
N VAL A 458 -5.60 36.22 -22.99
CA VAL A 458 -5.35 36.00 -24.42
C VAL A 458 -3.88 36.19 -24.73
N LEU A 459 -3.43 35.55 -25.81
CA LEU A 459 -2.09 35.74 -26.35
C LEU A 459 -2.01 37.04 -27.17
N GLU A 460 -0.87 37.72 -27.10
CA GLU A 460 -0.55 38.89 -27.91
C GLU A 460 0.47 38.56 -29.02
N GLU A 461 0.68 39.50 -29.93
CA GLU A 461 1.76 39.40 -30.93
C GLU A 461 3.12 39.51 -30.23
N ASP A 462 4.13 38.80 -30.73
CA ASP A 462 5.48 38.74 -30.15
C ASP A 462 5.59 38.12 -28.74
N ASP A 463 4.50 37.55 -28.21
CA ASP A 463 4.54 36.85 -26.93
C ASP A 463 5.47 35.63 -26.96
N MET A 464 6.31 35.50 -25.94
CA MET A 464 7.09 34.29 -25.70
C MET A 464 6.28 33.31 -24.86
N ILE A 465 5.80 32.25 -25.49
CA ILE A 465 5.02 31.20 -24.85
C ILE A 465 5.88 29.99 -24.50
N LYS A 466 5.60 29.38 -23.35
CA LYS A 466 6.17 28.11 -22.89
C LYS A 466 5.03 27.11 -22.81
N ILE A 467 5.09 26.09 -23.65
CA ILE A 467 4.09 25.02 -23.68
C ILE A 467 4.67 23.82 -22.96
N ASP A 468 4.00 23.32 -21.92
CA ASP A 468 4.39 22.12 -21.16
C ASP A 468 3.23 21.13 -21.14
N ILE A 469 3.50 19.87 -21.50
CA ILE A 469 2.48 18.85 -21.69
C ILE A 469 3.04 17.45 -21.42
N GLY A 470 2.19 16.55 -20.91
CA GLY A 470 2.60 15.18 -20.58
C GLY A 470 1.52 14.13 -20.84
N CYS A 471 1.95 12.95 -21.28
CA CYS A 471 1.12 11.78 -21.51
C CYS A 471 1.69 10.56 -20.77
N HIS A 472 0.82 9.65 -20.34
CA HIS A 472 1.25 8.35 -19.83
C HIS A 472 0.50 7.19 -20.49
N ILE A 473 1.20 6.07 -20.59
CA ILE A 473 0.63 4.77 -20.99
C ILE A 473 1.05 3.74 -19.94
N ASP A 474 0.07 3.10 -19.30
CA ASP A 474 0.27 2.16 -18.18
C ASP A 474 1.07 2.76 -17.01
N GLY A 475 0.99 4.09 -16.84
CA GLY A 475 1.76 4.84 -15.85
C GLY A 475 3.20 5.18 -16.25
N PHE A 476 3.68 4.77 -17.43
CA PHE A 476 4.97 5.22 -17.97
C PHE A 476 4.80 6.58 -18.63
N ILE A 477 5.55 7.57 -18.14
CA ILE A 477 5.30 9.00 -18.39
C ILE A 477 6.27 9.53 -19.45
N ALA A 478 5.75 10.31 -20.39
CA ALA A 478 6.54 11.14 -21.28
C ALA A 478 6.05 12.59 -21.17
N VAL A 479 6.97 13.50 -20.85
CA VAL A 479 6.74 14.94 -20.75
C VAL A 479 7.62 15.69 -21.74
N VAL A 480 7.12 16.83 -22.20
CA VAL A 480 7.83 17.74 -23.09
C VAL A 480 7.41 19.17 -22.80
N ALA A 481 8.39 20.07 -22.80
CA ALA A 481 8.13 21.49 -22.83
C ALA A 481 8.98 22.18 -23.90
N HIS A 482 8.41 23.20 -24.52
CA HIS A 482 9.02 23.94 -25.60
C HIS A 482 8.66 25.42 -25.48
N THR A 483 9.63 26.29 -25.77
CA THR A 483 9.45 27.73 -25.82
C THR A 483 9.36 28.18 -27.27
N HIS A 484 8.32 28.95 -27.58
CA HIS A 484 8.02 29.48 -28.90
C HIS A 484 7.70 30.97 -28.78
N VAL A 485 8.04 31.77 -29.78
CA VAL A 485 7.71 33.20 -29.85
C VAL A 485 6.70 33.40 -30.97
N LEU A 486 5.62 34.14 -30.69
CA LEU A 486 4.53 34.41 -31.63
C LEU A 486 4.89 35.51 -32.65
N GLN A 487 5.95 35.27 -33.41
CA GLN A 487 6.45 36.16 -34.45
C GLN A 487 6.76 35.40 -35.74
N GLU A 488 6.71 36.10 -36.87
CA GLU A 488 7.19 35.58 -38.15
C GLU A 488 8.70 35.87 -38.32
N GLY A 489 9.45 34.88 -38.80
CA GLY A 489 10.89 35.02 -39.02
C GLY A 489 11.77 34.73 -37.80
N PRO A 490 13.09 34.99 -37.89
CA PRO A 490 14.04 34.60 -36.86
C PRO A 490 13.87 35.41 -35.57
N VAL A 491 13.91 34.72 -34.42
CA VAL A 491 13.87 35.35 -33.09
C VAL A 491 15.23 35.98 -32.83
N SER A 492 15.26 37.24 -32.38
CA SER A 492 16.48 37.99 -32.10
C SER A 492 16.48 38.63 -30.71
N GLY A 493 17.61 39.23 -30.32
CA GLY A 493 17.74 39.96 -29.05
C GLY A 493 17.72 39.06 -27.82
N ARG A 494 17.24 39.59 -26.69
CA ARG A 494 17.23 38.88 -25.40
C ARG A 494 16.34 37.64 -25.39
N ALA A 495 15.27 37.64 -26.18
CA ALA A 495 14.42 36.47 -26.36
C ALA A 495 15.18 35.31 -27.02
N ALA A 496 16.00 35.61 -28.04
CA ALA A 496 16.86 34.62 -28.68
C ALA A 496 17.96 34.11 -27.74
N ASP A 497 18.58 35.00 -26.95
CA ASP A 497 19.61 34.62 -25.98
C ASP A 497 19.09 33.62 -24.95
N VAL A 498 17.92 33.88 -24.35
CA VAL A 498 17.39 33.02 -23.27
C VAL A 498 16.92 31.66 -23.81
N ILE A 499 16.34 31.62 -25.01
CA ILE A 499 15.97 30.36 -25.68
C ILE A 499 17.23 29.57 -26.08
N ALA A 500 18.24 30.23 -26.62
CA ALA A 500 19.52 29.59 -26.95
C ALA A 500 20.22 29.06 -25.69
N ALA A 501 20.18 29.80 -24.58
CA ALA A 501 20.69 29.37 -23.28
C ALA A 501 19.98 28.10 -22.79
N ALA A 502 18.64 28.09 -22.80
CA ALA A 502 17.85 26.92 -22.41
C ALA A 502 18.19 25.71 -23.28
N ASN A 503 18.32 25.91 -24.59
CA ASN A 503 18.56 24.82 -25.53
C ASN A 503 19.96 24.24 -25.40
N THR A 504 20.97 25.09 -25.32
CA THR A 504 22.35 24.64 -25.08
C THR A 504 22.43 23.90 -23.74
N ALA A 505 21.80 24.43 -22.69
CA ALA A 505 21.78 23.78 -21.39
C ALA A 505 21.06 22.42 -21.44
N ALA A 506 19.96 22.31 -22.18
CA ALA A 506 19.26 21.05 -22.44
C ALA A 506 20.13 20.04 -23.20
N GLU A 507 20.88 20.48 -24.21
CA GLU A 507 21.81 19.64 -24.97
C GLU A 507 23.01 19.18 -24.14
N VAL A 508 23.55 20.04 -23.28
CA VAL A 508 24.60 19.69 -22.31
C VAL A 508 24.05 18.70 -21.28
N ALA A 509 22.88 18.97 -20.70
CA ALA A 509 22.22 18.09 -19.74
C ALA A 509 21.95 16.71 -20.35
N LEU A 510 21.44 16.63 -21.59
CA LEU A 510 21.24 15.36 -22.31
C LEU A 510 22.51 14.52 -22.38
N ARG A 511 23.67 15.17 -22.50
CA ARG A 511 24.97 14.49 -22.59
C ARG A 511 25.54 14.15 -21.21
N LEU A 512 25.20 14.90 -20.16
CA LEU A 512 25.71 14.66 -18.80
C LEU A 512 24.86 13.70 -17.98
N VAL A 513 23.53 13.66 -18.22
CA VAL A 513 22.60 12.70 -17.62
C VAL A 513 22.83 11.33 -18.29
N ARG A 514 23.81 10.59 -17.77
CA ARG A 514 24.23 9.27 -18.23
C ARG A 514 24.70 8.42 -17.03
N PRO A 515 24.62 7.08 -17.12
CA PRO A 515 25.11 6.20 -16.06
C PRO A 515 26.57 6.52 -15.65
N GLY A 516 26.85 6.53 -14.35
CA GLY A 516 28.20 6.81 -13.82
C GLY A 516 28.49 8.28 -13.51
N ARG A 517 27.58 9.20 -13.83
CA ARG A 517 27.70 10.65 -13.53
C ARG A 517 26.81 11.03 -12.35
N LYS A 518 27.20 12.11 -11.66
CA LYS A 518 26.43 12.65 -10.54
C LYS A 518 25.45 13.72 -11.01
N ASN A 519 24.34 13.85 -10.31
CA ASN A 519 23.37 14.93 -10.51
C ASN A 519 24.01 16.33 -10.39
N LYS A 520 24.93 16.54 -9.43
CA LYS A 520 25.63 17.81 -9.24
C LYS A 520 26.44 18.27 -10.46
N ASP A 521 27.07 17.35 -11.20
CA ASP A 521 27.82 17.69 -12.41
C ASP A 521 26.92 18.37 -13.46
N VAL A 522 25.65 17.95 -13.53
CA VAL A 522 24.64 18.54 -14.42
C VAL A 522 24.26 19.93 -13.95
N THR A 523 24.01 20.10 -12.64
CA THR A 523 23.68 21.38 -12.00
C THR A 523 24.72 22.46 -12.30
N ASP A 524 26.01 22.14 -12.10
CA ASP A 524 27.10 23.08 -12.31
C ASP A 524 27.24 23.45 -13.80
N ALA A 525 27.08 22.46 -14.69
CA ALA A 525 27.18 22.65 -16.13
C ALA A 525 26.08 23.54 -16.71
N ILE A 526 24.81 23.32 -16.33
CA ILE A 526 23.69 24.13 -16.86
C ILE A 526 23.77 25.59 -16.38
N GLN A 527 24.25 25.83 -15.16
CA GLN A 527 24.48 27.19 -14.66
C GLN A 527 25.59 27.90 -15.44
N LYS A 528 26.69 27.19 -15.73
CA LYS A 528 27.78 27.73 -16.56
C LYS A 528 27.29 28.08 -17.97
N VAL A 529 26.45 27.24 -18.56
CA VAL A 529 25.85 27.52 -19.87
C VAL A 529 24.95 28.75 -19.83
N ALA A 530 24.05 28.86 -18.85
CA ALA A 530 23.17 30.03 -18.74
C ALA A 530 23.97 31.33 -18.58
N ALA A 531 25.03 31.31 -17.77
CA ALA A 531 25.91 32.46 -17.58
C ALA A 531 26.61 32.91 -18.88
N ALA A 532 26.95 31.99 -19.79
CA ALA A 532 27.55 32.33 -21.07
C ALA A 532 26.63 33.16 -22.00
N TYR A 533 25.32 33.15 -21.74
CA TYR A 533 24.30 33.91 -22.46
C TYR A 533 23.78 35.12 -21.67
N ASP A 534 24.48 35.53 -20.60
CA ASP A 534 24.01 36.53 -19.63
C ASP A 534 22.60 36.19 -19.10
N CYS A 535 22.31 34.91 -18.91
CA CYS A 535 21.06 34.40 -18.36
C CYS A 535 21.32 33.67 -17.05
N LYS A 536 20.25 33.41 -16.30
CA LYS A 536 20.31 32.63 -15.07
C LYS A 536 19.39 31.41 -15.16
N ILE A 537 19.80 30.33 -14.52
CA ILE A 537 18.91 29.19 -14.29
C ILE A 537 17.92 29.57 -13.18
N VAL A 538 16.66 29.19 -13.35
CA VAL A 538 15.60 29.49 -12.39
C VAL A 538 15.75 28.61 -11.13
N GLU A 539 15.73 29.23 -9.96
CA GLU A 539 15.76 28.56 -8.66
C GLU A 539 14.47 27.75 -8.41
N GLY A 540 14.61 26.59 -7.75
CA GLY A 540 13.48 25.73 -7.40
C GLY A 540 13.00 24.77 -8.49
N VAL A 541 13.58 24.82 -9.69
CA VAL A 541 13.32 23.84 -10.76
C VAL A 541 14.06 22.53 -10.47
N LEU A 542 13.39 21.40 -10.67
CA LEU A 542 13.90 20.06 -10.42
C LEU A 542 13.68 19.18 -11.66
N SER A 543 14.72 18.48 -12.10
CA SER A 543 14.58 17.38 -13.06
C SER A 543 14.38 16.07 -12.29
N HIS A 544 13.26 15.38 -12.53
CA HIS A 544 12.85 14.22 -11.75
C HIS A 544 13.14 12.90 -12.46
N GLN A 545 13.53 11.88 -11.68
CA GLN A 545 13.42 10.49 -12.11
C GLN A 545 11.95 10.12 -12.31
N LEU A 546 11.65 9.46 -13.43
CA LEU A 546 10.32 8.93 -13.74
C LEU A 546 10.28 7.44 -13.41
N LYS A 547 9.22 7.01 -12.73
CA LYS A 547 8.88 5.58 -12.56
C LYS A 547 7.41 5.35 -12.95
N GLN A 548 7.00 4.08 -13.03
CA GLN A 548 5.61 3.74 -13.32
C GLN A 548 4.67 4.38 -12.27
N PHE A 549 3.75 5.25 -12.72
CA PHE A 549 2.83 6.05 -11.90
C PHE A 549 3.48 7.09 -10.97
N VAL A 550 4.76 7.38 -11.14
CA VAL A 550 5.51 8.35 -10.32
C VAL A 550 6.21 9.35 -11.25
N ILE A 551 5.64 10.56 -11.32
CA ILE A 551 6.22 11.67 -12.09
C ILE A 551 7.37 12.36 -11.37
N ASP A 552 7.34 12.40 -10.03
CA ASP A 552 8.37 13.02 -9.21
C ASP A 552 9.06 11.95 -8.35
N GLY A 553 10.03 11.26 -8.94
CA GLY A 553 10.87 10.30 -8.24
C GLY A 553 11.85 10.96 -7.26
N ASN A 554 12.42 10.14 -6.38
CA ASN A 554 13.31 10.61 -5.31
C ASN A 554 14.69 11.07 -5.82
N LYS A 555 15.21 10.44 -6.88
CA LYS A 555 16.45 10.90 -7.52
C LYS A 555 16.13 12.12 -8.37
N VAL A 556 16.73 13.27 -8.03
CA VAL A 556 16.47 14.53 -8.72
C VAL A 556 17.76 15.26 -9.04
N VAL A 557 17.73 16.05 -10.11
CA VAL A 557 18.75 17.05 -10.43
C VAL A 557 18.20 18.41 -10.05
N LEU A 558 18.88 19.08 -9.12
CA LEU A 558 18.53 20.42 -8.69
C LEU A 558 19.11 21.44 -9.67
N SER A 559 18.29 22.36 -10.19
CA SER A 559 18.78 23.33 -11.18
C SER A 559 19.70 24.39 -10.58
N VAL A 560 19.40 24.85 -9.35
CA VAL A 560 20.23 25.79 -8.57
C VAL A 560 20.27 25.37 -7.11
N ALA A 561 21.48 25.24 -6.55
CA ALA A 561 21.65 24.91 -5.14
C ALA A 561 21.31 26.09 -4.23
N GLY A 562 20.33 25.90 -3.33
CA GLY A 562 19.92 26.89 -2.34
C GLY A 562 20.16 26.41 -0.90
N PRO A 563 20.20 27.31 0.10
CA PRO A 563 20.33 26.92 1.50
C PRO A 563 19.11 26.13 2.02
N GLU A 564 17.91 26.42 1.50
CA GLU A 564 16.65 25.75 1.88
C GLU A 564 16.35 24.50 1.05
N THR A 565 16.85 24.43 -0.19
CA THR A 565 16.60 23.33 -1.13
C THR A 565 17.86 22.51 -1.29
N ARG A 566 17.99 21.44 -0.49
CA ARG A 566 19.08 20.46 -0.61
C ARG A 566 18.55 19.16 -1.17
N VAL A 567 19.29 18.59 -2.10
CA VAL A 567 19.04 17.30 -2.71
C VAL A 567 20.23 16.41 -2.41
N ASP A 568 19.98 15.12 -2.17
CA ASP A 568 21.03 14.15 -1.94
C ASP A 568 21.88 13.95 -3.21
N ASP A 569 23.19 13.82 -3.04
CA ASP A 569 24.07 13.45 -4.15
C ASP A 569 23.65 12.06 -4.66
N ALA A 570 23.30 12.00 -5.95
CA ALA A 570 22.82 10.78 -6.59
C ALA A 570 23.62 10.52 -7.87
N GLU A 571 23.96 9.26 -8.08
CA GLU A 571 24.55 8.78 -9.33
C GLU A 571 23.45 8.25 -10.25
N PHE A 572 23.55 8.59 -11.52
CA PHE A 572 22.66 8.05 -12.55
C PHE A 572 23.02 6.58 -12.81
N GLU A 573 22.00 5.74 -12.96
CA GLU A 573 22.15 4.31 -13.21
C GLU A 573 21.55 3.91 -14.56
N GLU A 574 21.98 2.75 -15.07
CA GLU A 574 21.36 2.13 -16.24
C GLU A 574 19.90 1.75 -15.94
N ASN A 575 19.07 1.76 -16.98
CA ASN A 575 17.65 1.45 -16.96
C ASN A 575 16.76 2.46 -16.21
N GLU A 576 17.29 3.64 -15.88
CA GLU A 576 16.53 4.76 -15.33
C GLU A 576 15.93 5.67 -16.40
N VAL A 577 14.87 6.40 -16.06
CA VAL A 577 14.23 7.41 -16.92
C VAL A 577 14.19 8.73 -16.18
N TYR A 578 14.46 9.83 -16.86
CA TYR A 578 14.41 11.18 -16.29
C TYR A 578 13.61 12.13 -17.17
N ALA A 579 12.83 13.00 -16.51
CA ALA A 579 12.33 14.24 -17.11
C ALA A 579 13.35 15.34 -16.80
N VAL A 580 14.16 15.70 -17.79
CA VAL A 580 15.12 16.80 -17.69
C VAL A 580 14.37 18.10 -17.93
N ASP A 581 14.39 18.98 -16.94
CA ASP A 581 13.64 20.23 -16.91
C ASP A 581 14.59 21.42 -16.78
N ILE A 582 14.72 22.20 -17.87
CA ILE A 582 15.63 23.35 -17.96
C ILE A 582 14.78 24.61 -18.13
N VAL A 583 14.92 25.52 -17.17
CA VAL A 583 14.28 26.84 -17.23
C VAL A 583 15.33 27.91 -17.02
N THR A 584 15.46 28.81 -17.99
CA THR A 584 16.38 29.94 -17.98
C THR A 584 15.60 31.25 -17.98
N SER A 585 16.17 32.27 -17.34
CA SER A 585 15.60 33.60 -17.18
C SER A 585 16.61 34.65 -17.59
N THR A 586 16.15 35.73 -18.23
CA THR A 586 16.96 36.94 -18.44
C THR A 586 17.13 37.77 -17.17
N GLY A 587 16.30 37.50 -16.16
CA GLY A 587 16.22 38.23 -14.89
C GLY A 587 17.15 37.67 -13.80
N GLU A 588 16.64 37.63 -12.56
CA GLU A 588 17.43 37.20 -11.40
C GLU A 588 17.45 35.69 -11.17
N GLY A 589 16.57 34.92 -11.82
CA GLY A 589 16.40 33.49 -11.60
C GLY A 589 15.64 33.16 -10.32
N LYS A 590 14.92 34.13 -9.73
CA LYS A 590 14.28 34.04 -8.41
C LYS A 590 12.79 34.35 -8.50
N PRO A 591 12.00 33.41 -9.04
CA PRO A 591 10.62 33.70 -9.36
C PRO A 591 9.77 33.72 -8.09
N LYS A 592 8.71 34.52 -8.11
CA LYS A 592 7.83 34.75 -6.97
C LYS A 592 6.42 34.29 -7.28
N LEU A 593 5.74 33.78 -6.27
CA LEU A 593 4.31 33.54 -6.31
C LEU A 593 3.59 34.89 -6.17
N LEU A 594 2.85 35.31 -7.19
CA LEU A 594 2.09 36.57 -7.18
C LEU A 594 0.64 36.37 -6.74
N ASP A 595 -0.03 35.32 -7.22
CA ASP A 595 -1.40 34.98 -6.86
C ASP A 595 -1.56 33.47 -6.67
N GLU A 596 -1.88 33.06 -5.44
CA GLU A 596 -2.17 31.67 -5.11
C GLU A 596 -3.34 31.10 -5.92
N LYS A 597 -4.30 31.93 -6.35
CA LYS A 597 -5.48 31.49 -7.11
C LYS A 597 -5.16 31.03 -8.52
N GLN A 598 -4.00 31.41 -9.05
CA GLN A 598 -3.50 30.92 -10.34
C GLN A 598 -3.05 29.45 -10.26
N THR A 599 -2.82 28.92 -9.05
CA THR A 599 -2.44 27.51 -8.86
C THR A 599 -3.64 26.60 -9.08
N THR A 600 -3.69 25.98 -10.25
CA THR A 600 -4.76 25.06 -10.68
C THR A 600 -4.30 23.61 -10.77
N ILE A 601 -2.98 23.38 -10.80
CA ILE A 601 -2.38 22.05 -11.00
C ILE A 601 -1.95 21.48 -9.66
N TYR A 602 -2.41 20.26 -9.39
CA TYR A 602 -2.12 19.52 -8.16
C TYR A 602 -1.83 18.06 -8.48
N LYS A 603 -0.84 17.47 -7.81
CA LYS A 603 -0.57 16.03 -7.83
C LYS A 603 -0.97 15.41 -6.51
N ARG A 604 -1.57 14.22 -6.55
CA ARG A 604 -1.88 13.43 -5.36
C ARG A 604 -0.63 12.82 -4.74
N ALA A 605 -0.41 13.08 -3.46
CA ALA A 605 0.61 12.41 -2.65
C ALA A 605 0.08 11.03 -2.20
N VAL A 606 0.53 9.96 -2.85
CA VAL A 606 0.02 8.59 -2.62
C VAL A 606 0.50 7.97 -1.30
N ASP A 607 1.61 8.48 -0.77
CA ASP A 607 2.20 8.10 0.52
C ASP A 607 1.46 8.73 1.72
N ARG A 608 0.71 9.81 1.48
CA ARG A 608 -0.03 10.54 2.51
C ARG A 608 -1.48 10.07 2.60
N ASN A 609 -1.90 9.77 3.82
CA ASN A 609 -3.25 9.31 4.11
C ASN A 609 -3.85 10.14 5.24
N TYR A 610 -4.94 10.85 4.92
CA TYR A 610 -5.68 11.66 5.88
C TYR A 610 -7.18 11.54 5.62
N HIS A 611 -7.96 11.44 6.70
CA HIS A 611 -9.40 11.34 6.62
C HIS A 611 -10.03 12.73 6.51
N LEU A 612 -10.28 13.16 5.28
CA LEU A 612 -10.93 14.43 4.94
C LEU A 612 -12.28 14.58 5.68
N LYS A 613 -12.41 15.69 6.41
CA LYS A 613 -13.57 16.03 7.25
C LYS A 613 -14.67 16.68 6.41
N MET A 614 -14.32 17.52 5.44
CA MET A 614 -15.29 18.23 4.62
C MET A 614 -15.85 17.34 3.50
N LYS A 615 -17.17 17.42 3.25
CA LYS A 615 -17.79 16.74 2.11
C LYS A 615 -17.23 17.26 0.79
N ALA A 616 -17.00 18.57 0.70
CA ALA A 616 -16.42 19.22 -0.48
C ALA A 616 -15.03 18.66 -0.82
N SER A 617 -14.18 18.43 0.18
CA SER A 617 -12.84 17.87 -0.02
C SER A 617 -12.87 16.40 -0.42
N ARG A 618 -13.81 15.60 0.12
CA ARG A 618 -13.98 14.20 -0.29
C ARG A 618 -14.48 14.04 -1.73
N ALA A 619 -15.31 14.97 -2.21
CA ALA A 619 -15.94 14.89 -3.52
C ALA A 619 -15.21 15.68 -4.61
N LEU A 620 -14.46 16.74 -4.24
CA LEU A 620 -13.81 17.70 -5.15
C LEU A 620 -14.70 18.07 -6.36
N GLU A 621 -15.93 18.50 -6.08
CA GLU A 621 -16.87 18.94 -7.11
C GLU A 621 -16.42 20.28 -7.72
N GLU A 622 -16.42 20.39 -9.05
CA GLU A 622 -15.94 21.55 -9.83
C GLU A 622 -16.35 22.92 -9.27
N LYS A 623 -17.65 23.12 -8.98
CA LYS A 623 -18.19 24.39 -8.43
C LYS A 623 -17.70 24.74 -7.02
N ARG A 624 -17.18 23.77 -6.27
CA ARG A 624 -16.69 23.91 -4.88
C ARG A 624 -15.27 23.37 -4.72
N ALA A 625 -14.56 23.13 -5.82
CA ALA A 625 -13.28 22.46 -5.83
C ALA A 625 -12.26 23.26 -5.01
N ARG A 626 -12.22 24.59 -5.19
CA ARG A 626 -11.33 25.48 -4.42
C ARG A 626 -11.49 25.35 -2.91
N LEU A 627 -12.72 25.29 -2.40
CA LEU A 627 -12.96 25.08 -0.97
C LEU A 627 -12.49 23.69 -0.51
N GLY A 628 -12.70 22.67 -1.35
CA GLY A 628 -12.26 21.30 -1.08
C GLY A 628 -10.73 21.15 -1.05
N LEU A 629 -10.04 21.84 -1.97
CA LEU A 629 -8.60 21.80 -2.15
C LEU A 629 -7.85 22.31 -0.91
N VAL A 630 -8.38 23.33 -0.21
CA VAL A 630 -7.73 23.88 1.00
C VAL A 630 -7.45 22.79 2.03
N GLU A 631 -8.44 21.92 2.33
CA GLU A 631 -8.22 20.81 3.27
C GLU A 631 -7.19 19.80 2.74
N CYS A 632 -7.25 19.49 1.43
CA CYS A 632 -6.34 18.52 0.82
C CYS A 632 -4.88 19.00 0.81
N VAL A 633 -4.63 20.28 0.52
CA VAL A 633 -3.30 20.88 0.51
C VAL A 633 -2.77 21.02 1.94
N ASN A 634 -3.58 21.53 2.88
CA ASN A 634 -3.18 21.68 4.29
C ASN A 634 -2.82 20.37 4.98
N HIS A 635 -3.33 19.24 4.48
CA HIS A 635 -3.03 17.91 4.99
C HIS A 635 -2.08 17.11 4.07
N GLU A 636 -1.36 17.80 3.18
CA GLU A 636 -0.33 17.21 2.31
C GLU A 636 -0.85 16.06 1.42
N LEU A 637 -2.16 16.01 1.15
CA LEU A 637 -2.75 15.00 0.25
C LEU A 637 -2.58 15.38 -1.22
N LEU A 638 -2.50 16.69 -1.48
CA LEU A 638 -2.27 17.27 -2.80
C LEU A 638 -1.05 18.19 -2.72
N GLN A 639 -0.08 17.96 -3.59
CA GLN A 639 1.07 18.83 -3.80
C GLN A 639 0.74 19.83 -4.92
N PRO A 640 0.76 21.15 -4.65
CA PRO A 640 0.52 22.16 -5.67
C PRO A 640 1.72 22.32 -6.60
N TYR A 641 1.46 22.63 -7.87
CA TYR A 641 2.44 23.18 -8.80
C TYR A 641 2.14 24.67 -8.97
N PRO A 642 2.77 25.55 -8.19
CA PRO A 642 2.46 26.97 -8.21
C PRO A 642 2.86 27.61 -9.54
N VAL A 643 2.10 28.63 -9.95
CA VAL A 643 2.47 29.51 -11.05
C VAL A 643 3.39 30.59 -10.50
N LEU A 644 4.65 30.58 -10.94
CA LEU A 644 5.67 31.52 -10.48
C LEU A 644 6.00 32.52 -11.59
N HIS A 645 6.40 33.72 -11.19
CA HIS A 645 6.67 34.84 -12.10
C HIS A 645 8.03 35.46 -11.82
N GLU A 646 8.76 35.76 -12.89
CA GLU A 646 9.87 36.71 -12.87
C GLU A 646 9.36 38.16 -12.91
N LYS A 647 10.28 39.12 -12.80
CA LYS A 647 9.93 40.55 -12.89
C LYS A 647 9.27 40.84 -14.25
N PRO A 648 8.24 41.70 -14.29
CA PRO A 648 7.64 42.12 -15.56
C PRO A 648 8.69 42.71 -16.50
N GLY A 649 8.70 42.26 -17.75
CA GLY A 649 9.69 42.65 -18.78
C GLY A 649 10.86 41.68 -18.95
N ASP A 650 11.08 40.75 -18.00
CA ASP A 650 12.04 39.65 -18.19
C ASP A 650 11.42 38.51 -19.00
N TYR A 651 12.26 37.81 -19.76
CA TYR A 651 11.88 36.63 -20.53
C TYR A 651 12.33 35.36 -19.83
N VAL A 652 11.47 34.34 -19.85
CA VAL A 652 11.76 33.00 -19.34
C VAL A 652 11.57 31.99 -20.47
N ALA A 653 12.59 31.16 -20.69
CA ALA A 653 12.53 30.02 -21.60
C ALA A 653 12.53 28.71 -20.82
N HIS A 654 11.70 27.78 -21.27
CA HIS A 654 11.47 26.46 -20.71
C HIS A 654 11.66 25.39 -21.79
N ILE A 655 12.58 24.45 -21.54
CA ILE A 655 12.78 23.26 -22.36
C ILE A 655 12.79 22.05 -21.44
N LYS A 656 11.86 21.13 -21.68
CA LYS A 656 11.74 19.87 -20.94
C LYS A 656 11.71 18.71 -21.90
N PHE A 657 12.40 17.63 -21.57
CA PHE A 657 12.39 16.41 -22.35
C PHE A 657 12.54 15.18 -21.48
N THR A 658 12.04 14.05 -21.98
CA THR A 658 12.17 12.74 -21.34
C THR A 658 13.34 12.00 -21.98
N VAL A 659 14.22 11.44 -21.15
CA VAL A 659 15.40 10.68 -21.56
C VAL A 659 15.42 9.29 -20.91
N LEU A 660 15.74 8.27 -21.70
CA LEU A 660 15.90 6.89 -21.26
C LEU A 660 17.39 6.58 -21.14
N LEU A 661 17.84 6.13 -19.97
CA LEU A 661 19.23 5.72 -19.75
C LEU A 661 19.37 4.23 -20.09
N MET A 662 19.61 3.95 -21.37
CA MET A 662 19.80 2.59 -21.85
C MET A 662 21.28 2.18 -21.71
N PRO A 663 21.60 0.87 -21.73
CA PRO A 663 22.99 0.40 -21.72
C PRO A 663 23.85 0.91 -22.91
N ASN A 664 23.21 1.36 -23.99
CA ASN A 664 23.89 1.97 -25.15
C ASN A 664 23.98 3.51 -25.09
N GLY A 665 23.61 4.11 -23.96
CA GLY A 665 23.63 5.56 -23.74
C GLY A 665 22.24 6.17 -23.56
N SER A 666 22.20 7.50 -23.57
CA SER A 666 21.00 8.29 -23.28
C SER A 666 20.15 8.48 -24.56
N ASP A 667 18.90 7.99 -24.54
CA ASP A 667 17.95 8.09 -25.64
C ASP A 667 16.88 9.15 -25.33
N ARG A 668 16.98 10.33 -25.95
CA ARG A 668 15.96 11.39 -25.85
C ARG A 668 14.73 10.99 -26.68
N ILE A 669 13.60 10.77 -26.01
CA ILE A 669 12.36 10.32 -26.65
C ILE A 669 11.39 11.46 -26.98
N THR A 670 11.46 12.58 -26.24
CA THR A 670 10.66 13.78 -26.55
C THR A 670 11.56 14.95 -26.95
N SER A 671 11.22 15.62 -28.05
CA SER A 671 11.91 16.81 -28.52
C SER A 671 11.05 17.55 -29.53
N HIS A 672 11.19 18.86 -29.60
CA HIS A 672 10.59 19.69 -30.64
C HIS A 672 11.66 20.55 -31.30
N PRO A 673 11.65 20.74 -32.64
CA PRO A 673 12.56 21.67 -33.32
C PRO A 673 12.40 23.09 -32.79
N LEU A 674 13.49 23.85 -32.71
CA LEU A 674 13.41 25.26 -32.36
C LEU A 674 13.09 26.13 -33.57
N GLN A 675 12.51 27.30 -33.31
CA GLN A 675 12.49 28.40 -34.28
C GLN A 675 13.92 28.80 -34.64
N GLU A 676 14.08 29.45 -35.79
CA GLU A 676 15.37 30.05 -36.15
C GLU A 676 15.73 31.15 -35.14
N LEU A 677 16.91 31.03 -34.52
CA LEU A 677 17.38 31.95 -33.48
C LEU A 677 18.60 32.71 -33.99
N GLN A 678 18.63 34.01 -33.69
CA GLN A 678 19.79 34.89 -33.85
C GLN A 678 20.21 35.42 -32.48
N PRO A 679 20.84 34.58 -31.63
CA PRO A 679 21.33 35.02 -30.33
C PRO A 679 22.44 36.05 -30.52
N THR A 680 22.51 37.02 -29.61
CA THR A 680 23.57 38.04 -29.61
C THR A 680 24.91 37.50 -29.10
N LYS A 681 24.87 36.32 -28.47
CA LYS A 681 26.01 35.66 -27.85
C LYS A 681 26.39 34.38 -28.57
N THR A 682 27.70 34.15 -28.71
CA THR A 682 28.29 32.90 -29.20
C THR A 682 28.93 32.13 -28.03
N ILE A 683 28.81 30.80 -28.06
CA ILE A 683 29.47 29.96 -27.06
C ILE A 683 30.91 29.76 -27.48
N ASP A 684 31.84 30.41 -26.77
CA ASP A 684 33.28 30.22 -26.98
C ASP A 684 34.01 29.50 -25.86
N ASP A 685 33.31 29.22 -24.75
CA ASP A 685 33.88 28.49 -23.62
C ASP A 685 34.29 27.04 -24.04
N PRO A 686 35.56 26.66 -23.81
CA PRO A 686 36.08 25.37 -24.26
C PRO A 686 35.45 24.19 -23.52
N GLU A 687 35.02 24.37 -22.27
CA GLU A 687 34.39 23.33 -21.47
C GLU A 687 32.96 23.06 -21.96
N ILE A 688 32.20 24.11 -22.28
CA ILE A 688 30.87 23.96 -22.89
C ILE A 688 30.98 23.25 -24.25
N LYS A 689 31.95 23.64 -25.08
CA LYS A 689 32.24 22.96 -26.36
C LYS A 689 32.61 21.49 -26.14
N ALA A 690 33.41 21.20 -25.12
CA ALA A 690 33.78 19.83 -24.76
C ALA A 690 32.56 19.00 -24.34
N TRP A 691 31.64 19.56 -23.54
CA TRP A 691 30.39 18.88 -23.19
C TRP A 691 29.52 18.63 -24.40
N LEU A 692 29.35 19.61 -25.28
CA LEU A 692 28.55 19.47 -26.52
C LEU A 692 29.13 18.45 -27.50
N ALA A 693 30.45 18.23 -27.48
CA ALA A 693 31.12 17.21 -28.28
C ALA A 693 30.91 15.77 -27.77
N LEU A 694 30.40 15.58 -26.55
CA LEU A 694 30.13 14.26 -26.00
C LEU A 694 29.01 13.56 -26.79
N GLY A 695 29.24 12.31 -27.18
CA GLY A 695 28.22 11.49 -27.84
C GLY A 695 27.12 11.08 -26.86
N THR A 696 25.87 11.07 -27.33
CA THR A 696 24.70 10.65 -26.54
C THR A 696 24.54 9.12 -26.51
N LYS A 697 25.02 8.42 -27.53
CA LYS A 697 25.01 6.95 -27.63
C LYS A 697 26.41 6.40 -27.89
N THR A 698 26.74 5.28 -27.27
CA THR A 698 27.97 4.54 -27.58
C THR A 698 27.81 3.86 -28.94
N LYS A 699 28.73 4.12 -29.89
CA LYS A 699 28.76 3.40 -31.16
C LYS A 699 28.97 1.91 -30.86
N LYS A 700 28.01 1.07 -31.24
CA LYS A 700 28.18 -0.39 -31.24
C LYS A 700 29.46 -0.68 -32.03
N LYS A 701 30.50 -1.26 -31.40
CA LYS A 701 31.63 -1.83 -32.16
C LYS A 701 31.02 -2.83 -33.13
N GLY A 702 30.94 -2.46 -34.40
CA GLY A 702 30.38 -3.30 -35.45
C GLY A 702 31.08 -4.65 -35.40
N GLY A 703 30.28 -5.72 -35.49
CA GLY A 703 30.76 -7.10 -35.62
C GLY A 703 31.54 -7.26 -36.92
N GLY A 704 32.78 -6.80 -36.93
CA GLY A 704 33.77 -7.10 -37.95
C GLY A 704 34.32 -8.49 -37.65
N LYS A 705 33.93 -9.46 -38.50
CA LYS A 705 34.58 -10.77 -38.65
C LYS A 705 36.10 -10.64 -38.42
N LYS A 706 36.62 -11.11 -37.29
CA LYS A 706 38.05 -11.34 -37.11
C LYS A 706 38.31 -12.79 -36.75
N LYS A 707 39.03 -13.43 -37.68
CA LYS A 707 39.61 -14.76 -37.66
C LYS A 707 40.06 -15.19 -36.26
N LYS A 708 39.75 -16.45 -35.94
CA LYS A 708 40.33 -17.28 -34.89
C LYS A 708 41.86 -17.09 -34.88
N GLY A 709 42.38 -16.49 -33.82
CA GLY A 709 43.81 -16.31 -33.56
C GLY A 709 44.03 -16.37 -32.05
N LYS A 710 44.80 -17.38 -31.63
CA LYS A 710 45.22 -17.74 -30.28
C LYS A 710 45.43 -16.53 -29.34
N LYS A 711 44.90 -16.61 -28.12
CA LYS A 711 45.35 -15.82 -26.97
C LYS A 711 46.05 -16.78 -26.01
N GLU A 712 47.36 -16.63 -25.87
CA GLU A 712 48.13 -17.14 -24.72
C GLU A 712 48.07 -16.09 -23.61
N ASP A 713 47.97 -16.60 -22.38
CA ASP A 713 47.88 -15.85 -21.13
C ASP A 713 49.13 -15.02 -20.86
N LYS A 714 48.94 -13.83 -20.27
CA LYS A 714 49.68 -13.42 -19.07
C LYS A 714 49.00 -12.22 -18.41
N ALA A 715 48.85 -12.36 -17.09
CA ALA A 715 48.37 -11.39 -16.13
C ALA A 715 49.52 -10.48 -15.64
N GLU A 716 49.17 -9.60 -14.69
CA GLU A 716 49.98 -8.66 -13.89
C GLU A 716 50.20 -7.28 -14.53
N GLU A 717 50.22 -6.17 -13.81
CA GLU A 717 49.74 -5.75 -12.49
C GLU A 717 50.01 -4.22 -12.48
N SER A 718 49.13 -3.44 -11.87
CA SER A 718 49.24 -2.00 -11.72
C SER A 718 50.08 -1.62 -10.50
N THR A 719 51.03 -0.69 -10.63
CA THR A 719 51.46 0.27 -9.58
C THR A 719 52.18 1.44 -10.29
N GLU A 720 51.55 2.61 -10.33
CA GLU A 720 51.89 3.82 -9.55
C GLU A 720 53.26 4.45 -9.85
N ALA A 721 53.26 5.64 -10.47
CA ALA A 721 53.97 6.84 -10.00
C ALA A 721 53.89 7.99 -11.03
N GLU A 722 53.33 9.13 -10.62
CA GLU A 722 53.63 10.48 -11.12
C GLU A 722 54.70 11.13 -10.19
N PRO A 723 55.27 12.34 -10.45
CA PRO A 723 55.31 13.19 -11.65
C PRO A 723 56.71 13.87 -11.92
N MET A 724 56.73 14.80 -12.90
CA MET A 724 57.73 15.88 -13.17
C MET A 724 59.02 15.43 -13.91
N ASP A 725 59.65 16.17 -14.84
CA ASP A 725 59.57 17.57 -15.24
C ASP A 725 60.19 17.77 -16.65
N ALA A 726 60.04 18.98 -17.19
CA ALA A 726 60.41 19.49 -18.52
C ALA A 726 61.83 19.20 -19.06
N THR A 727 61.97 19.07 -20.39
CA THR A 727 62.75 20.02 -21.25
C THR A 727 62.71 19.68 -22.77
N THR A 728 62.30 20.70 -23.54
CA THR A 728 62.81 21.17 -24.85
C THR A 728 63.53 20.22 -25.82
N ASN A 729 62.98 20.15 -27.05
CA ASN A 729 63.59 20.36 -28.39
C ASN A 729 62.52 19.93 -29.40
N GLY A 730 62.13 20.65 -30.45
CA GLY A 730 62.83 21.60 -31.30
C GLY A 730 62.64 21.14 -32.75
N ALA A 731 61.79 21.88 -33.48
CA ALA A 731 61.76 22.04 -34.95
C ALA A 731 61.27 20.92 -35.89
N ASP A 732 60.79 21.41 -37.04
CA ASP A 732 60.34 20.78 -38.30
C ASP A 732 58.91 20.19 -38.30
N GLY A 733 57.88 20.73 -38.96
CA GLY A 733 57.83 21.65 -40.10
C GLY A 733 57.61 20.87 -41.40
N ALA A 734 56.35 20.61 -41.79
CA ALA A 734 55.90 20.57 -43.18
C ALA A 734 54.39 20.24 -43.27
N ALA A 735 53.66 21.15 -43.91
CA ALA A 735 52.29 21.01 -44.35
C ALA A 735 52.17 20.02 -45.53
N THR A 736 51.03 19.34 -45.66
CA THR A 736 50.34 19.24 -46.97
C THR A 736 48.85 18.97 -46.78
N GLN A 737 48.09 19.64 -47.63
CA GLN A 737 46.63 19.68 -47.78
C GLN A 737 46.05 18.34 -48.26
N GLU A 738 44.86 18.00 -47.77
CA GLU A 738 43.59 17.97 -48.54
C GLU A 738 42.38 17.91 -47.58
#